data_AF-A0A8B7QAJ6-F1
#
_entry.id   AF-A0A8B7QAJ6-F1
#
_cell.length_a   1.000
_cell.length_b   1.000
_cell.length_c   1.000
_cell.angle_alpha   90.00
_cell.angle_beta   90.00
_cell.angle_gamma   90.00
#
_symmetry.space_group_name_H-M   'P 1'
#
loop_
_entity.id
_entity.type
_entity.pdbx_description
1 polymer ?
#
loop_
_entity_poly.entity_id
_entity_poly.type
_entity_poly.pdbx_seq_one_letter_code
_entity_poly.pdbx_strand_id
1 'polypeptide(L)'
;MYPPSPQVTPLRFGKDVDGKCHSLTASYVRAQYQQDPSLPHCRFYEEFDVHGRQVPLPAGIYNLDDLKAVGRRQGWCPYFLARYSILHANVVVYSYHYLLDPKIADLVSKELARKAVVVFDEAHNIDNVCIDSMSVNLTRRTLDRCQGNLETLQKAVLRIKETDEQRLREEYRRLVEGLREASTARETNAHLANPVLPDEVLQEAVPGSIRTAEHFLGFLRRLLEYVKWRLRVQHVVQESPPAFLSSLAQRVCIQRKPLRFCAERLRSLLHTLEIADLADFSPLTLLANFATLVSTYSKGKHTTSCLCWAPCQLQSGSQQSPEDCVGSVGVGEGLKGRGTDSAAPAARLNVDGLLVYFPYDYIYPEQFSYMLELKRTLDAKGHGVLEMPSGTGKTVSLLALIMAYQRAYPLEVTKLIYCSRTVPEIEKVIEELRKLLNFYEKQEGEKLPFLGLALSSRKNLCIHPEGILENIQRNKLLFIETQDGAETSVALEKYQEACENGRGAILLSVARGKVSEGIDFVHHFGRAVIMFGVPYVYTQSRILKARLEYLRDQFQIRENDFLTFDAMRHAAQCVGRAIRGKTDYGLMVFADKRFARADKRGKLPRWIQEHLTDANLNLTVDEGVQVAKYFLRQMAQPFHREDQLGLSLLSLEQLESEETLRRIEQIAQQL
;
A
#
# COMPACT_ATOMS: atom_id res chain seq x y z
N MET A 1 -11.08 15.52 40.18
CA MET A 1 -11.07 15.47 38.71
C MET A 1 -9.75 14.82 38.31
N TYR A 2 -9.69 13.49 38.25
CA TYR A 2 -8.46 12.77 37.91
C TYR A 2 -8.55 12.32 36.44
N PRO A 3 -7.51 12.54 35.62
CA PRO A 3 -7.52 12.15 34.21
C PRO A 3 -7.63 10.62 34.07
N PRO A 4 -8.06 10.10 32.89
CA PRO A 4 -8.00 8.66 32.58
C PRO A 4 -6.58 8.15 32.83
N SER A 5 -6.41 6.86 33.15
CA SER A 5 -5.13 6.28 33.61
C SER A 5 -3.94 6.93 32.87
N PRO A 6 -3.17 7.82 33.54
CA PRO A 6 -2.31 8.78 32.85
C PRO A 6 -1.14 8.11 32.10
N GLN A 7 -0.96 6.81 32.32
CA GLN A 7 0.09 5.99 31.71
C GLN A 7 -0.34 5.37 30.35
N VAL A 8 -1.63 5.15 30.10
CA VAL A 8 -2.09 4.46 28.87
C VAL A 8 -2.52 5.46 27.80
N THR A 9 -3.23 6.52 28.18
CA THR A 9 -3.77 7.55 27.26
C THR A 9 -2.73 8.25 26.36
N PRO A 10 -1.48 8.54 26.78
CA PRO A 10 -0.53 9.24 25.91
C PRO A 10 0.08 8.33 24.81
N LEU A 11 -0.17 7.02 24.84
CA LEU A 11 0.33 6.10 23.82
C LEU A 11 -0.40 6.33 22.49
N ARG A 12 0.37 6.48 21.41
CA ARG A 12 -0.17 6.79 20.08
C ARG A 12 -0.61 5.56 19.29
N PHE A 13 -0.01 4.40 19.54
CA PHE A 13 -0.27 3.19 18.77
C PHE A 13 -1.25 2.27 19.51
N GLY A 14 -2.27 1.77 18.80
CA GLY A 14 -3.30 0.90 19.38
C GLY A 14 -2.72 -0.37 20.03
N LYS A 15 -1.69 -0.98 19.42
CA LYS A 15 -1.06 -2.20 19.98
C LYS A 15 -0.42 -1.96 21.35
N ASP A 16 0.16 -0.79 21.55
CA ASP A 16 0.82 -0.43 22.81
C ASP A 16 -0.23 -0.12 23.88
N VAL A 17 -1.33 0.53 23.48
CA VAL A 17 -2.51 0.76 24.33
C VAL A 17 -3.09 -0.58 24.80
N ASP A 18 -3.29 -1.53 23.89
CA ASP A 18 -3.82 -2.85 24.19
C ASP A 18 -2.88 -3.63 25.13
N GLY A 19 -1.58 -3.64 24.85
CA GLY A 19 -0.56 -4.28 25.68
C GLY A 19 -0.53 -3.70 27.10
N LYS A 20 -0.55 -2.37 27.21
CA LYS A 20 -0.55 -1.71 28.53
C LYS A 20 -1.87 -1.90 29.27
N CYS A 21 -3.00 -1.86 28.57
CA CYS A 21 -4.31 -2.18 29.15
C CYS A 21 -4.30 -3.59 29.74
N HIS A 22 -3.80 -4.58 28.98
CA HIS A 22 -3.65 -5.95 29.44
C HIS A 22 -2.77 -6.06 30.69
N SER A 23 -1.64 -5.36 30.72
CA SER A 23 -0.73 -5.36 31.89
C SER A 23 -1.40 -4.88 33.19
N LEU A 24 -2.52 -4.15 33.11
CA LEU A 24 -3.24 -3.60 34.26
C LEU A 24 -4.54 -4.35 34.58
N THR A 25 -5.12 -5.07 33.61
CA THR A 25 -6.43 -5.75 33.77
C THR A 25 -6.35 -7.27 33.72
N ALA A 26 -5.18 -7.85 33.47
CA ALA A 26 -5.02 -9.29 33.38
C ALA A 26 -5.43 -10.02 34.66
N SER A 27 -6.04 -11.21 34.53
CA SER A 27 -6.58 -12.02 35.63
C SER A 27 -5.57 -12.29 36.74
N TYR A 28 -4.33 -12.61 36.36
CA TYR A 28 -3.26 -12.89 37.32
C TYR A 28 -2.80 -11.62 38.06
N VAL A 29 -2.75 -10.46 37.39
CA VAL A 29 -2.43 -9.17 38.03
C VAL A 29 -3.52 -8.80 39.04
N ARG A 30 -4.79 -9.02 38.69
CA ARG A 30 -5.93 -8.78 39.59
C ARG A 30 -5.89 -9.70 40.81
N ALA A 31 -5.58 -10.98 40.61
CA ALA A 31 -5.44 -11.95 41.71
C ALA A 31 -4.25 -11.61 42.63
N GLN A 32 -3.12 -11.18 42.06
CA GLN A 32 -1.96 -10.71 42.83
C GLN A 32 -2.29 -9.41 43.57
N TYR A 33 -3.05 -8.50 42.98
CA TYR A 33 -3.49 -7.26 43.63
C TYR A 33 -4.39 -7.50 44.85
N GLN A 34 -5.25 -8.53 44.80
CA GLN A 34 -6.03 -8.95 45.97
C GLN A 34 -5.15 -9.42 47.14
N GLN A 35 -3.95 -9.92 46.86
CA GLN A 35 -2.98 -10.36 47.86
C GLN A 35 -2.03 -9.22 48.29
N ASP A 36 -1.65 -8.35 47.36
CA ASP A 36 -0.75 -7.21 47.57
C ASP A 36 -1.34 -5.92 46.96
N PRO A 37 -1.89 -5.01 47.79
CA PRO A 37 -2.48 -3.75 47.35
C PRO A 37 -1.49 -2.74 46.75
N SER A 38 -0.19 -3.01 46.79
CA SER A 38 0.84 -2.12 46.23
C SER A 38 1.04 -2.28 44.71
N LEU A 39 0.50 -3.35 44.12
CA LEU A 39 0.66 -3.66 42.70
C LEU A 39 -0.18 -2.73 41.80
N PRO A 40 0.31 -2.42 40.59
CA PRO A 40 -0.40 -1.57 39.64
C PRO A 40 -1.63 -2.29 39.07
N HIS A 41 -2.80 -1.66 39.15
CA HIS A 41 -4.05 -2.16 38.59
C HIS A 41 -4.86 -1.02 37.94
N CYS A 42 -5.83 -1.36 37.10
CA CYS A 42 -6.75 -0.38 36.52
C CYS A 42 -7.95 -0.13 37.43
N ARG A 43 -7.92 0.96 38.21
CA ARG A 43 -9.03 1.37 39.08
C ARG A 43 -10.39 1.45 38.36
N PHE A 44 -10.41 1.99 37.14
CA PHE A 44 -11.64 2.15 36.35
C PHE A 44 -12.30 0.82 35.95
N TYR A 45 -11.50 -0.22 35.75
CA TYR A 45 -12.01 -1.55 35.42
C TYR A 45 -12.52 -2.26 36.68
N GLU A 46 -11.78 -2.18 37.79
CA GLU A 46 -12.23 -2.77 39.07
C GLU A 46 -13.54 -2.15 39.55
N GLU A 47 -13.68 -0.82 39.53
CA GLU A 47 -14.93 -0.14 39.90
C GLU A 47 -16.10 -0.54 38.98
N PHE A 48 -15.83 -0.77 37.69
CA PHE A 48 -16.82 -1.27 36.74
C PHE A 48 -17.20 -2.74 37.00
N ASP A 49 -16.24 -3.59 37.36
CA ASP A 49 -16.48 -5.01 37.64
C ASP A 49 -17.34 -5.20 38.90
N VAL A 50 -17.13 -4.36 39.92
CA VAL A 50 -17.86 -4.40 41.18
C VAL A 50 -19.30 -3.86 41.04
N HIS A 51 -19.47 -2.70 40.41
CA HIS A 51 -20.77 -2.00 40.40
C HIS A 51 -21.41 -1.88 39.00
N GLY A 52 -20.59 -1.74 37.96
CA GLY A 52 -21.03 -1.37 36.62
C GLY A 52 -21.79 -2.46 35.86
N ARG A 53 -21.62 -3.75 36.21
CA ARG A 53 -22.39 -4.84 35.58
C ARG A 53 -23.85 -4.90 35.99
N GLN A 54 -24.21 -4.33 37.14
CA GLN A 54 -25.57 -4.41 37.67
C GLN A 54 -26.46 -3.28 37.16
N VAL A 55 -25.85 -2.18 36.70
CA VAL A 55 -26.55 -0.97 36.30
C VAL A 55 -26.41 -0.79 34.79
N PRO A 56 -27.47 -1.03 33.99
CA PRO A 56 -27.42 -0.75 32.56
C PRO A 56 -27.30 0.75 32.32
N LEU A 57 -26.72 1.13 31.19
CA LEU A 57 -26.70 2.52 30.75
C LEU A 57 -28.15 3.04 30.60
N PRO A 58 -28.47 4.25 31.10
CA PRO A 58 -29.80 4.82 30.92
C PRO A 58 -30.06 5.09 29.44
N ALA A 59 -31.35 5.12 29.06
CA ALA A 59 -31.76 5.40 27.69
C ALA A 59 -31.20 6.74 27.21
N GLY A 60 -30.43 6.70 26.12
CA GLY A 60 -29.74 7.86 25.56
C GLY A 60 -28.89 7.46 24.36
N ILE A 61 -28.54 8.44 23.54
CA ILE A 61 -27.59 8.28 22.43
C ILE A 61 -26.23 8.72 22.95
N TYR A 62 -25.23 7.85 22.82
CA TYR A 62 -23.89 8.11 23.35
C TYR A 62 -22.86 8.07 22.22
N ASN A 63 -22.18 9.20 22.00
CA ASN A 63 -20.97 9.22 21.18
C ASN A 63 -19.76 8.74 22.00
N LEU A 64 -18.61 8.58 21.34
CA LEU A 64 -17.36 8.16 21.99
C LEU A 64 -16.95 9.09 23.14
N ASP A 65 -17.14 10.40 22.98
CA ASP A 65 -16.80 11.38 24.02
C ASP A 65 -17.82 11.43 25.15
N ASP A 66 -19.10 11.17 24.85
CA ASP A 66 -20.15 11.05 25.87
C ASP A 66 -19.90 9.83 26.76
N LEU A 67 -19.53 8.69 26.17
CA LEU A 67 -19.14 7.49 26.92
C LEU A 67 -17.93 7.74 27.82
N LYS A 68 -16.91 8.45 27.32
CA LYS A 68 -15.76 8.87 28.15
C LYS A 68 -16.20 9.80 29.28
N ALA A 69 -17.13 10.72 29.03
CA ALA A 69 -17.66 11.62 30.05
C ALA A 69 -18.45 10.86 31.14
N VAL A 70 -19.25 9.86 30.75
CA VAL A 70 -19.94 8.95 31.69
C VAL A 70 -18.91 8.18 32.52
N GLY A 71 -17.91 7.57 31.87
CA GLY A 71 -16.83 6.86 32.57
C GLY A 71 -16.07 7.75 33.56
N ARG A 72 -15.81 9.02 33.21
CA ARG A 72 -15.18 10.00 34.12
C ARG A 72 -16.07 10.39 35.30
N ARG A 73 -17.40 10.47 35.11
CA ARG A 73 -18.35 10.83 36.17
C ARG A 73 -18.57 9.69 37.17
N GLN A 74 -18.70 8.46 36.67
CA GLN A 74 -19.01 7.27 37.48
C GLN A 74 -17.78 6.49 37.95
N GLY A 75 -16.59 6.78 37.39
CA GLY A 75 -15.37 6.02 37.70
C GLY A 75 -15.25 4.70 36.91
N TRP A 76 -16.08 4.49 35.89
CA TRP A 76 -16.08 3.24 35.12
C TRP A 76 -15.23 3.30 33.86
N CYS A 77 -14.71 2.15 33.45
CA CYS A 77 -14.02 2.01 32.18
C CYS A 77 -15.03 2.11 31.01
N PRO A 78 -14.96 3.13 30.15
CA PRO A 78 -15.94 3.32 29.08
C PRO A 78 -15.89 2.22 28.02
N TYR A 79 -14.72 1.60 27.81
CA TYR A 79 -14.54 0.51 26.84
C TYR A 79 -15.34 -0.75 27.24
N PHE A 80 -15.17 -1.21 28.47
CA PHE A 80 -15.88 -2.39 28.98
C PHE A 80 -17.37 -2.10 29.22
N LEU A 81 -17.70 -0.87 29.63
CA LEU A 81 -19.08 -0.40 29.73
C LEU A 81 -19.81 -0.46 28.38
N ALA A 82 -19.20 0.07 27.32
CA ALA A 82 -19.76 0.02 25.97
C ALA A 82 -19.97 -1.42 25.51
N ARG A 83 -18.96 -2.28 25.72
CA ARG A 83 -19.02 -3.71 25.37
C ARG A 83 -20.17 -4.42 26.08
N TYR A 84 -20.27 -4.29 27.39
CA TYR A 84 -21.37 -4.91 28.16
C TYR A 84 -22.74 -4.40 27.72
N SER A 85 -22.83 -3.11 27.36
CA SER A 85 -24.08 -2.47 26.96
C SER A 85 -24.56 -2.89 25.56
N ILE A 86 -23.74 -3.59 24.74
CA ILE A 86 -24.15 -4.10 23.42
C ILE A 86 -25.37 -5.03 23.55
N LEU A 87 -25.44 -5.84 24.61
CA LEU A 87 -26.54 -6.77 24.88
C LEU A 87 -27.90 -6.07 25.08
N HIS A 88 -27.89 -4.82 25.55
CA HIS A 88 -29.09 -4.04 25.86
C HIS A 88 -29.38 -2.96 24.82
N ALA A 89 -28.45 -2.69 23.91
CA ALA A 89 -28.57 -1.64 22.91
C ALA A 89 -29.50 -2.07 21.77
N ASN A 90 -30.34 -1.14 21.29
CA ASN A 90 -31.16 -1.36 20.10
C ASN A 90 -30.42 -1.05 18.79
N VAL A 91 -29.53 -0.05 18.82
CA VAL A 91 -28.74 0.40 17.68
C VAL A 91 -27.28 0.45 18.10
N VAL A 92 -26.41 -0.24 17.35
CA VAL A 92 -24.97 -0.27 17.60
C VAL A 92 -24.26 0.10 16.31
N VAL A 93 -23.33 1.06 16.39
CA VAL A 93 -22.55 1.55 15.26
C VAL A 93 -21.07 1.25 15.50
N TYR A 94 -20.47 0.40 14.66
CA TYR A 94 -19.04 0.08 14.69
C TYR A 94 -18.50 -0.18 13.28
N SER A 95 -17.17 -0.18 13.14
CA SER A 95 -16.48 -0.42 11.85
C SER A 95 -16.59 -1.87 11.38
N TYR A 96 -16.48 -2.12 10.07
CA TYR A 96 -16.57 -3.45 9.46
C TYR A 96 -15.60 -4.47 10.08
N HIS A 97 -14.43 -4.02 10.55
CA HIS A 97 -13.44 -4.90 11.16
C HIS A 97 -13.99 -5.65 12.38
N TYR A 98 -14.92 -5.07 13.14
CA TYR A 98 -15.51 -5.73 14.30
C TYR A 98 -16.44 -6.90 13.93
N LEU A 99 -16.96 -6.93 12.70
CA LEU A 99 -17.87 -7.97 12.22
C LEU A 99 -17.17 -8.97 11.27
N LEU A 100 -16.24 -8.49 10.45
CA LEU A 100 -15.58 -9.28 9.41
C LEU A 100 -14.22 -9.83 9.83
N ASP A 101 -13.50 -9.20 10.77
CA ASP A 101 -12.26 -9.78 11.28
C ASP A 101 -12.63 -10.88 12.29
N PRO A 102 -12.36 -12.16 11.98
CA PRO A 102 -12.77 -13.24 12.86
C PRO A 102 -12.07 -13.21 14.23
N LYS A 103 -10.94 -12.50 14.38
CA LYS A 103 -10.30 -12.28 15.69
C LYS A 103 -11.17 -11.50 16.66
N ILE A 104 -11.97 -10.58 16.13
CA ILE A 104 -12.79 -9.63 16.88
C ILE A 104 -14.27 -10.03 16.80
N ALA A 105 -14.71 -10.54 15.65
CA ALA A 105 -16.08 -10.92 15.39
C ALA A 105 -16.60 -11.94 16.41
N ASP A 106 -15.82 -12.93 16.81
CA ASP A 106 -16.26 -13.91 17.81
C ASP A 106 -16.60 -13.29 19.18
N LEU A 107 -16.01 -12.14 19.51
CA LEU A 107 -16.27 -11.42 20.76
C LEU A 107 -17.60 -10.66 20.72
N VAL A 108 -17.98 -10.12 19.56
CA VAL A 108 -19.17 -9.28 19.39
C VAL A 108 -20.35 -10.10 18.86
N SER A 109 -20.12 -10.98 17.88
CA SER A 109 -21.14 -11.77 17.20
C SER A 109 -21.84 -12.79 18.09
N LYS A 110 -21.16 -13.32 19.11
CA LYS A 110 -21.79 -14.20 20.11
C LYS A 110 -22.84 -13.48 20.95
N GLU A 111 -22.66 -12.17 21.14
CA GLU A 111 -23.56 -11.31 21.91
C GLU A 111 -24.71 -10.77 21.06
N LEU A 112 -24.62 -10.84 19.72
CA LEU A 112 -25.66 -10.36 18.81
C LEU A 112 -26.82 -11.37 18.67
N ALA A 113 -28.05 -10.86 18.78
CA ALA A 113 -29.25 -11.67 18.61
C ALA A 113 -29.44 -12.16 17.16
N ARG A 114 -29.97 -13.37 16.97
CA ARG A 114 -30.33 -13.94 15.64
C ARG A 114 -31.36 -13.10 14.86
N LYS A 115 -32.00 -12.12 15.51
CA LYS A 115 -33.01 -11.21 14.93
C LYS A 115 -32.44 -9.80 14.66
N ALA A 116 -31.12 -9.69 14.45
CA ALA A 116 -30.48 -8.41 14.16
C ALA A 116 -30.59 -8.03 12.67
N VAL A 117 -30.74 -6.74 12.39
CA VAL A 117 -30.60 -6.15 11.05
C VAL A 117 -29.20 -5.55 10.95
N VAL A 118 -28.41 -6.00 9.98
CA VAL A 118 -27.05 -5.51 9.75
C VAL A 118 -27.06 -4.63 8.50
N VAL A 119 -26.58 -3.39 8.64
CA VAL A 119 -26.42 -2.45 7.54
C VAL A 119 -24.93 -2.21 7.32
N PHE A 120 -24.43 -2.59 6.14
CA PHE A 120 -23.12 -2.15 5.68
C PHE A 120 -23.30 -0.86 4.89
N ASP A 121 -23.04 0.27 5.53
CA ASP A 121 -22.89 1.54 4.82
C ASP A 121 -21.60 1.51 3.99
N GLU A 122 -21.46 2.28 2.91
CA GLU A 122 -20.24 2.38 2.07
C GLU A 122 -19.51 1.05 1.73
N ALA A 123 -20.27 -0.02 1.50
CA ALA A 123 -19.77 -1.39 1.37
C ALA A 123 -18.95 -1.70 0.10
N HIS A 124 -18.54 -0.67 -0.65
CA HIS A 124 -17.83 -0.84 -1.91
C HIS A 124 -16.46 -1.51 -1.71
N ASN A 125 -15.80 -1.33 -0.56
CA ASN A 125 -14.46 -1.88 -0.24
C ASN A 125 -14.49 -3.19 0.61
N ILE A 126 -15.66 -3.82 0.77
CA ILE A 126 -15.81 -5.00 1.64
C ILE A 126 -14.90 -6.17 1.22
N ASP A 127 -14.65 -6.30 -0.08
CA ASP A 127 -13.77 -7.32 -0.64
C ASP A 127 -12.32 -7.15 -0.16
N ASN A 128 -11.82 -5.92 -0.16
CA ASN A 128 -10.47 -5.60 0.31
C ASN A 128 -10.36 -5.82 1.83
N VAL A 129 -11.38 -5.43 2.61
CA VAL A 129 -11.40 -5.65 4.07
C VAL A 129 -11.33 -7.13 4.43
N CYS A 130 -12.06 -7.99 3.71
CA CYS A 130 -12.02 -9.44 3.89
C CYS A 130 -10.68 -10.06 3.48
N ILE A 131 -10.02 -9.54 2.44
CA ILE A 131 -8.70 -9.99 2.02
C ILE A 131 -7.67 -9.61 3.09
N ASP A 132 -7.71 -8.37 3.57
CA ASP A 132 -6.76 -7.86 4.56
C ASP A 132 -6.90 -8.58 5.90
N SER A 133 -8.12 -8.89 6.35
CA SER A 133 -8.37 -9.57 7.63
C SER A 133 -7.78 -10.98 7.71
N MET A 134 -7.72 -11.67 6.57
CA MET A 134 -7.23 -13.05 6.44
C MET A 134 -5.79 -13.15 5.90
N SER A 135 -5.23 -12.05 5.40
CA SER A 135 -3.85 -12.00 4.91
C SER A 135 -2.84 -11.84 6.05
N VAL A 136 -1.68 -12.50 5.91
CA VAL A 136 -0.58 -12.37 6.88
C VAL A 136 0.73 -12.11 6.14
N ASN A 137 1.37 -10.99 6.46
CA ASN A 137 2.63 -10.57 5.86
C ASN A 137 3.81 -10.84 6.79
N LEU A 138 4.73 -11.71 6.35
CA LEU A 138 5.96 -12.03 7.09
C LEU A 138 7.16 -11.38 6.41
N THR A 139 7.91 -10.57 7.16
CA THR A 139 9.15 -9.93 6.68
C THR A 139 10.36 -10.53 7.39
N ARG A 140 11.56 -10.36 6.80
CA ARG A 140 12.82 -10.79 7.45
C ARG A 140 12.99 -10.16 8.84
N ARG A 141 12.70 -8.86 8.96
CA ARG A 141 12.72 -8.14 10.24
C ARG A 141 11.78 -8.78 11.27
N THR A 142 10.58 -9.20 10.86
CA THR A 142 9.63 -9.92 11.73
C THR A 142 10.24 -11.22 12.24
N LEU A 143 10.86 -12.01 11.37
CA LEU A 143 11.43 -13.31 11.76
C LEU A 143 12.69 -13.20 12.64
N ASP A 144 13.48 -12.15 12.45
CA ASP A 144 14.63 -11.87 13.32
C ASP A 144 14.16 -11.48 14.72
N ARG A 145 13.09 -10.68 14.84
CA ARG A 145 12.42 -10.43 16.13
C ARG A 145 11.81 -11.69 16.74
N CYS A 146 11.20 -12.57 15.94
CA CYS A 146 10.69 -13.85 16.43
C CYS A 146 11.77 -14.71 17.10
N GLN A 147 13.01 -14.68 16.58
CA GLN A 147 14.12 -15.43 17.14
C GLN A 147 14.49 -14.92 18.55
N GLY A 148 14.61 -13.60 18.72
CA GLY A 148 14.83 -12.98 20.03
C GLY A 148 13.70 -13.30 21.01
N ASN A 149 12.45 -13.22 20.55
CA ASN A 149 11.28 -13.55 21.39
C ASN A 149 11.29 -15.01 21.85
N LEU A 150 11.70 -15.96 20.99
CA LEU A 150 11.81 -17.37 21.36
C LEU A 150 12.89 -17.60 22.41
N GLU A 151 14.00 -16.87 22.36
CA GLU A 151 15.07 -16.94 23.37
C GLU A 151 14.61 -16.38 24.72
N THR A 152 13.90 -15.24 24.71
CA THR A 152 13.26 -14.67 25.91
C THR A 152 12.25 -15.64 26.51
N LEU A 153 11.40 -16.25 25.67
CA LEU A 153 10.40 -17.22 26.11
C LEU A 153 11.05 -18.50 26.68
N GLN A 154 12.15 -18.95 26.09
CA GLN A 154 12.92 -20.08 26.60
C GLN A 154 13.51 -19.79 27.98
N LYS A 155 14.08 -18.59 28.20
CA LYS A 155 14.57 -18.17 29.52
C LYS A 155 13.44 -18.08 30.55
N ALA A 156 12.27 -17.57 30.15
CA ALA A 156 11.10 -17.50 31.03
C ALA A 156 10.60 -18.88 31.46
N VAL A 157 10.54 -19.84 30.51
CA VAL A 157 10.16 -21.23 30.81
C VAL A 157 11.16 -21.91 31.74
N LEU A 158 12.47 -21.67 31.57
CA LEU A 158 13.49 -22.19 32.49
C LEU A 158 13.32 -21.61 33.90
N ARG A 159 13.12 -20.29 34.02
CA ARG A 159 12.91 -19.62 35.30
C ARG A 159 11.67 -20.15 36.02
N ILE A 160 10.55 -20.35 35.30
CA ILE A 160 9.31 -20.85 35.92
C ILE A 160 9.41 -22.31 36.32
N LYS A 161 10.19 -23.12 35.58
CA LYS A 161 10.47 -24.51 35.95
C LYS A 161 11.26 -24.61 37.26
N GLU A 162 12.15 -23.65 37.52
CA GLU A 162 12.90 -23.56 38.78
C GLU A 162 12.07 -23.00 39.94
N THR A 163 11.14 -22.09 39.67
CA THR A 163 10.33 -21.42 40.72
C THR A 163 9.02 -22.14 41.04
N ASP A 164 8.28 -22.63 40.05
CA ASP A 164 6.94 -23.18 40.24
C ASP A 164 6.57 -24.25 39.19
N GLU A 165 7.04 -25.48 39.43
CA GLU A 165 6.75 -26.64 38.57
C GLU A 165 5.26 -27.03 38.58
N GLN A 166 4.53 -26.69 39.65
CA GLN A 166 3.13 -27.08 39.81
C GLN A 166 2.25 -26.42 38.74
N ARG A 167 2.48 -25.15 38.42
CA ARG A 167 1.75 -24.43 37.36
C ARG A 167 1.89 -25.08 35.99
N LEU A 168 3.09 -25.51 35.62
CA LEU A 168 3.34 -26.20 34.34
C LEU A 168 2.63 -27.56 34.29
N ARG A 169 2.57 -28.27 35.42
CA ARG A 169 1.83 -29.54 35.53
C ARG A 169 0.32 -29.34 35.46
N GLU A 170 -0.21 -28.27 36.05
CA GLU A 170 -1.62 -27.90 35.91
C GLU A 170 -1.98 -27.54 34.47
N GLU A 171 -1.13 -26.76 33.79
CA GLU A 171 -1.34 -26.45 32.37
C GLU A 171 -1.38 -27.74 31.53
N TYR A 172 -0.45 -28.66 31.77
CA TYR A 172 -0.43 -29.95 31.09
C TYR A 172 -1.73 -30.73 31.32
N ARG A 173 -2.27 -30.73 32.55
CA ARG A 173 -3.54 -31.39 32.88
C ARG A 173 -4.71 -30.77 32.13
N ARG A 174 -4.82 -29.43 32.15
CA ARG A 174 -5.86 -28.67 31.41
C ARG A 174 -5.82 -28.94 29.90
N LEU A 175 -4.63 -29.12 29.33
CA LEU A 175 -4.47 -29.44 27.90
C LEU A 175 -4.87 -30.89 27.55
N VAL A 176 -4.87 -31.80 28.52
CA VAL A 176 -5.23 -33.21 28.37
C VAL A 176 -6.73 -33.44 28.55
N GLU A 177 -7.35 -32.76 29.52
CA GLU A 177 -8.79 -32.84 29.84
C GLU A 177 -9.66 -32.17 28.77
N GLY A 178 -9.06 -31.37 27.89
CA GLY A 178 -9.72 -30.74 26.75
C GLY A 178 -10.06 -29.28 27.02
N LEU A 179 -10.11 -28.48 25.96
CA LEU A 179 -10.15 -27.02 26.01
C LEU A 179 -11.49 -26.42 26.50
N ARG A 180 -12.50 -27.25 26.82
CA ARG A 180 -13.89 -26.84 27.03
C ARG A 180 -14.14 -26.22 28.42
N GLU A 181 -13.59 -26.79 29.49
CA GLU A 181 -13.73 -26.22 30.86
C GLU A 181 -12.92 -24.92 31.02
N ALA A 182 -11.80 -24.82 30.31
CA ALA A 182 -11.00 -23.61 30.25
C ALA A 182 -11.67 -22.47 29.45
N SER A 183 -12.79 -22.72 28.74
CA SER A 183 -13.51 -21.67 28.01
C SER A 183 -14.61 -21.00 28.81
N THR A 184 -15.22 -21.70 29.78
CA THR A 184 -16.30 -21.17 30.62
C THR A 184 -15.77 -20.18 31.66
N ALA A 185 -14.49 -20.29 32.05
CA ALA A 185 -13.78 -19.30 32.86
C ALA A 185 -13.22 -18.10 32.05
N ARG A 186 -13.38 -18.05 30.71
CA ARG A 186 -12.85 -16.98 29.83
C ARG A 186 -13.76 -15.76 29.69
N GLU A 187 -14.96 -15.79 30.25
CA GLU A 187 -16.00 -14.78 29.98
C GLU A 187 -15.63 -13.35 30.39
N THR A 188 -14.67 -13.17 31.30
CA THR A 188 -14.28 -11.83 31.79
C THR A 188 -13.00 -11.25 31.18
N ASN A 189 -12.14 -12.08 30.56
CA ASN A 189 -10.80 -11.71 30.10
C ASN A 189 -10.47 -12.19 28.69
N ALA A 190 -11.43 -12.14 27.76
CA ALA A 190 -11.18 -12.44 26.36
C ALA A 190 -10.44 -11.27 25.68
N HIS A 191 -9.10 -11.25 25.79
CA HIS A 191 -8.23 -10.51 24.89
C HIS A 191 -7.97 -11.35 23.62
N LEU A 192 -8.08 -10.70 22.46
CA LEU A 192 -8.13 -11.21 21.08
C LEU A 192 -7.96 -12.73 20.88
N ALA A 193 -9.08 -13.35 20.52
CA ALA A 193 -9.16 -14.71 20.02
C ALA A 193 -8.38 -14.89 18.69
N ASN A 194 -8.02 -16.14 18.42
CA ASN A 194 -7.22 -16.59 17.28
C ASN A 194 -8.12 -16.53 16.04
N PRO A 195 -7.62 -16.15 14.86
CA PRO A 195 -8.49 -15.67 13.81
C PRO A 195 -9.30 -16.79 13.19
N VAL A 196 -8.88 -18.06 13.24
CA VAL A 196 -9.58 -19.04 12.41
C VAL A 196 -9.47 -20.48 12.84
N LEU A 197 -10.39 -20.90 13.68
CA LEU A 197 -10.73 -22.31 13.80
C LEU A 197 -12.25 -22.42 13.74
N PRO A 198 -12.82 -23.25 12.84
CA PRO A 198 -14.21 -23.68 12.97
C PRO A 198 -14.48 -24.19 14.40
N ASP A 199 -15.68 -23.97 14.93
CA ASP A 199 -16.05 -24.46 16.27
C ASP A 199 -15.78 -25.97 16.46
N GLU A 200 -15.76 -26.73 15.37
CA GLU A 200 -15.43 -28.16 15.31
C GLU A 200 -13.99 -28.48 15.76
N VAL A 201 -13.02 -27.57 15.59
CA VAL A 201 -11.61 -27.82 15.97
C VAL A 201 -11.39 -27.66 17.46
N LEU A 202 -12.18 -26.79 18.09
CA LEU A 202 -12.08 -26.47 19.52
C LEU A 202 -12.48 -27.66 20.40
N GLN A 203 -13.10 -28.69 19.83
CA GLN A 203 -13.52 -29.91 20.51
C GLN A 203 -12.42 -30.98 20.57
N GLU A 204 -11.34 -30.84 19.81
CA GLU A 204 -10.25 -31.81 19.76
C GLU A 204 -9.19 -31.55 20.84
N ALA A 205 -8.70 -32.61 21.48
CA ALA A 205 -7.58 -32.53 22.42
C ALA A 205 -6.27 -32.14 21.72
N VAL A 206 -5.47 -31.32 22.39
CA VAL A 206 -4.19 -30.84 21.86
C VAL A 206 -3.22 -32.03 21.65
N PRO A 207 -2.56 -32.13 20.47
CA PRO A 207 -1.65 -33.23 20.17
C PRO A 207 -0.52 -33.37 21.19
N GLY A 208 -0.21 -34.62 21.56
CA GLY A 208 0.83 -34.95 22.55
C GLY A 208 2.21 -34.32 22.28
N SER A 209 2.55 -34.11 20.99
CA SER A 209 3.81 -33.55 20.54
C SER A 209 4.06 -32.09 20.95
N ILE A 210 3.02 -31.33 21.32
CA ILE A 210 3.11 -29.91 21.68
C ILE A 210 2.61 -29.61 23.10
N ARG A 211 2.37 -30.64 23.91
CA ARG A 211 1.85 -30.47 25.29
C ARG A 211 2.89 -29.85 26.21
N THR A 212 4.14 -30.31 26.19
CA THR A 212 5.20 -29.73 27.01
C THR A 212 5.72 -28.44 26.38
N ALA A 213 6.00 -27.44 27.22
CA ALA A 213 6.49 -26.14 26.78
C ALA A 213 7.81 -26.25 26.01
N GLU A 214 8.74 -27.11 26.45
CA GLU A 214 10.04 -27.32 25.80
C GLU A 214 9.89 -27.89 24.37
N HIS A 215 9.03 -28.90 24.19
CA HIS A 215 8.76 -29.45 22.86
C HIS A 215 8.07 -28.43 21.95
N PHE A 216 7.18 -27.59 22.51
CA PHE A 216 6.54 -26.53 21.76
C PHE A 216 7.51 -25.42 21.32
N LEU A 217 8.45 -25.01 22.18
CA LEU A 217 9.51 -24.06 21.80
C LEU A 217 10.44 -24.65 20.72
N GLY A 218 10.80 -25.93 20.85
CA GLY A 218 11.56 -26.65 19.83
C GLY A 218 10.81 -26.72 18.50
N PHE A 219 9.49 -26.95 18.53
CA PHE A 219 8.61 -26.93 17.38
C PHE A 219 8.56 -25.55 16.70
N LEU A 220 8.38 -24.47 17.46
CA LEU A 220 8.37 -23.10 16.93
C LEU A 220 9.72 -22.70 16.34
N ARG A 221 10.83 -23.12 16.96
CA ARG A 221 12.19 -22.88 16.44
C ARG A 221 12.39 -23.57 15.09
N ARG A 222 11.98 -24.84 14.96
CA ARG A 222 12.02 -25.58 13.68
C ARG A 222 11.17 -24.92 12.60
N LEU A 223 9.97 -24.48 12.95
CA LEU A 223 9.09 -23.76 12.03
C LEU A 223 9.69 -22.42 11.59
N LEU A 224 10.24 -21.64 12.53
CA LEU A 224 10.89 -20.36 12.25
C LEU A 224 12.07 -20.53 11.29
N GLU A 225 12.96 -21.49 11.53
CA GLU A 225 14.10 -21.75 10.66
C GLU A 225 13.69 -22.19 9.27
N TYR A 226 12.63 -23.00 9.14
CA TYR A 226 12.09 -23.37 7.84
C TYR A 226 11.56 -22.16 7.06
N VAL A 227 10.79 -21.29 7.72
CA VAL A 227 10.25 -20.08 7.09
C VAL A 227 11.38 -19.11 6.72
N LYS A 228 12.39 -18.94 7.59
CA LYS A 228 13.61 -18.17 7.28
C LYS A 228 14.34 -18.75 6.07
N TRP A 229 14.52 -20.07 6.02
CA TRP A 229 15.16 -20.74 4.90
C TRP A 229 14.37 -20.55 3.60
N ARG A 230 13.04 -20.65 3.63
CA ARG A 230 12.17 -20.37 2.48
C ARG A 230 12.25 -18.92 1.99
N LEU A 231 12.41 -17.95 2.88
CA LEU A 231 12.63 -16.54 2.53
C LEU A 231 14.00 -16.23 1.91
N ARG A 232 14.98 -17.15 1.97
CA ARG A 232 16.29 -16.96 1.32
C ARG A 232 16.27 -17.17 -0.19
N VAL A 233 15.16 -17.65 -0.75
CA VAL A 233 15.03 -17.83 -2.20
C VAL A 233 15.09 -16.48 -2.91
N GLN A 234 15.98 -16.36 -3.90
CA GLN A 234 16.28 -15.09 -4.58
C GLN A 234 15.25 -14.70 -5.64
N HIS A 235 14.39 -15.62 -6.09
CA HIS A 235 13.33 -15.36 -7.04
C HIS A 235 11.96 -15.45 -6.37
N VAL A 236 10.96 -14.80 -6.97
CA VAL A 236 9.59 -14.84 -6.48
C VAL A 236 9.00 -16.23 -6.72
N VAL A 237 8.50 -16.88 -5.68
CA VAL A 237 7.87 -18.21 -5.73
C VAL A 237 6.42 -18.13 -5.28
N GLN A 238 5.52 -18.73 -6.05
CA GLN A 238 4.11 -18.88 -5.72
C GLN A 238 3.84 -20.35 -5.38
N GLU A 239 3.35 -20.61 -4.17
CA GLU A 239 3.07 -21.97 -3.68
C GLU A 239 1.63 -22.05 -3.13
N SER A 240 1.00 -23.21 -3.32
CA SER A 240 -0.26 -23.53 -2.64
C SER A 240 0.01 -24.02 -1.20
N PRO A 241 -0.90 -23.75 -0.24
CA PRO A 241 -0.74 -24.23 1.14
C PRO A 241 -0.55 -25.74 1.27
N PRO A 242 -1.24 -26.62 0.48
CA PRO A 242 -0.95 -28.05 0.49
C PRO A 242 0.48 -28.39 0.06
N ALA A 243 1.01 -27.72 -0.96
CA ALA A 243 2.39 -27.92 -1.41
C ALA A 243 3.40 -27.49 -0.33
N PHE A 244 3.15 -26.35 0.31
CA PHE A 244 3.94 -25.87 1.45
C PHE A 244 3.90 -26.87 2.62
N LEU A 245 2.71 -27.35 3.00
CA LEU A 245 2.55 -28.33 4.08
C LEU A 245 3.26 -29.65 3.77
N SER A 246 3.18 -30.13 2.53
CA SER A 246 3.89 -31.33 2.09
C SER A 246 5.41 -31.13 2.18
N SER A 247 5.92 -29.99 1.74
CA SER A 247 7.35 -29.69 1.83
C SER A 247 7.84 -29.54 3.27
N LEU A 248 7.02 -28.93 4.13
CA LEU A 248 7.30 -28.77 5.55
C LEU A 248 7.35 -30.14 6.26
N ALA A 249 6.41 -31.04 5.96
CA ALA A 249 6.41 -32.39 6.49
C ALA A 249 7.63 -33.20 6.02
N GLN A 250 8.05 -33.07 4.77
CA GLN A 250 9.21 -33.80 4.23
C GLN A 250 10.56 -33.32 4.80
N ARG A 251 10.75 -32.01 5.00
CA ARG A 251 12.05 -31.45 5.40
C ARG A 251 12.22 -31.28 6.91
N VAL A 252 11.14 -30.95 7.62
CA VAL A 252 11.16 -30.57 9.04
C VAL A 252 10.39 -31.58 9.91
N CYS A 253 9.74 -32.57 9.29
CA CYS A 253 8.94 -33.59 9.97
C CYS A 253 7.81 -32.99 10.83
N ILE A 254 7.28 -31.82 10.45
CA ILE A 254 6.13 -31.20 11.11
C ILE A 254 4.86 -31.62 10.39
N GLN A 255 3.94 -32.26 11.13
CA GLN A 255 2.64 -32.67 10.62
C GLN A 255 1.62 -31.51 10.62
N ARG A 256 0.55 -31.67 9.83
CA ARG A 256 -0.55 -30.70 9.73
C ARG A 256 -1.28 -30.47 11.06
N LYS A 257 -1.55 -31.53 11.83
CA LYS A 257 -2.39 -31.46 13.04
C LYS A 257 -1.79 -30.56 14.13
N PRO A 258 -0.50 -30.68 14.51
CA PRO A 258 0.13 -29.76 15.47
C PRO A 258 0.13 -28.27 15.05
N LEU A 259 0.27 -27.98 13.75
CA LEU A 259 0.24 -26.59 13.25
C LEU A 259 -1.10 -25.89 13.50
N ARG A 260 -2.20 -26.65 13.46
CA ARG A 260 -3.57 -26.15 13.67
C ARG A 260 -3.80 -25.59 15.06
N PHE A 261 -3.11 -26.13 16.06
CA PHE A 261 -3.22 -25.71 17.46
C PHE A 261 -2.12 -24.73 17.88
N CYS A 262 -1.29 -24.26 16.95
CA CYS A 262 -0.09 -23.47 17.26
C CYS A 262 -0.44 -22.14 17.96
N ALA A 263 -1.41 -21.40 17.43
CA ALA A 263 -1.82 -20.11 18.02
C ALA A 263 -2.52 -20.26 19.38
N GLU A 264 -3.38 -21.27 19.55
CA GLU A 264 -3.98 -21.56 20.87
C GLU A 264 -2.94 -22.00 21.90
N ARG A 265 -2.00 -22.86 21.51
CA ARG A 265 -0.94 -23.32 22.41
C ARG A 265 -0.04 -22.17 22.85
N LEU A 266 0.33 -21.29 21.93
CA LEU A 266 1.13 -20.10 22.24
C LEU A 266 0.38 -19.18 23.21
N ARG A 267 -0.93 -18.95 23.00
CA ARG A 267 -1.74 -18.14 23.92
C ARG A 267 -1.79 -18.74 25.32
N SER A 268 -2.04 -20.04 25.43
CA SER A 268 -2.04 -20.76 26.72
C SER A 268 -0.70 -20.60 27.45
N LEU A 269 0.40 -20.74 26.71
CA LEU A 269 1.74 -20.62 27.27
C LEU A 269 2.04 -19.20 27.74
N LEU A 270 1.70 -18.17 26.94
CA LEU A 270 1.90 -16.77 27.32
C LEU A 270 1.09 -16.39 28.57
N HIS A 271 -0.14 -16.90 28.69
CA HIS A 271 -0.97 -16.71 29.89
C HIS A 271 -0.37 -17.41 31.12
N THR A 272 0.13 -18.64 30.96
CA THR A 272 0.74 -19.41 32.06
C THR A 272 2.04 -18.77 32.56
N LEU A 273 2.78 -18.11 31.66
CA LEU A 273 4.04 -17.42 31.98
C LEU A 273 3.85 -16.00 32.54
N GLU A 274 2.61 -15.52 32.70
CA GLU A 274 2.29 -14.20 33.27
C GLU A 274 3.09 -13.03 32.65
N ILE A 275 3.29 -13.09 31.33
CA ILE A 275 4.05 -12.06 30.63
C ILE A 275 3.18 -10.80 30.52
N ALA A 276 3.65 -9.71 31.14
CA ALA A 276 2.91 -8.46 31.26
C ALA A 276 2.74 -7.69 29.93
N ASP A 277 3.73 -7.76 29.03
CA ASP A 277 3.68 -7.05 27.74
C ASP A 277 3.59 -8.04 26.55
N LEU A 278 2.42 -8.05 25.91
CA LEU A 278 2.13 -8.88 24.73
C LEU A 278 2.60 -8.22 23.42
N ALA A 279 2.85 -6.91 23.41
CA ALA A 279 3.26 -6.19 22.20
C ALA A 279 4.61 -6.70 21.70
N ASP A 280 5.52 -7.00 22.63
CA ASP A 280 6.82 -7.59 22.34
C ASP A 280 6.70 -8.93 21.60
N PHE A 281 5.70 -9.74 21.96
CA PHE A 281 5.43 -11.05 21.35
C PHE A 281 4.55 -11.02 20.10
N SER A 282 4.23 -9.83 19.58
CA SER A 282 3.44 -9.66 18.35
C SER A 282 4.02 -10.41 17.14
N PRO A 283 5.34 -10.39 16.86
CA PRO A 283 5.93 -11.15 15.75
C PRO A 283 5.73 -12.67 15.89
N LEU A 284 5.87 -13.20 17.10
CA LEU A 284 5.72 -14.64 17.36
C LEU A 284 4.26 -15.08 17.22
N THR A 285 3.34 -14.24 17.68
CA THR A 285 1.90 -14.42 17.48
C THR A 285 1.54 -14.41 15.99
N LEU A 286 2.14 -13.53 15.20
CA LEU A 286 1.94 -13.49 13.75
C LEU A 286 2.39 -14.79 13.06
N LEU A 287 3.54 -15.35 13.48
CA LEU A 287 4.03 -16.63 12.98
C LEU A 287 3.10 -17.79 13.36
N ALA A 288 2.56 -17.79 14.59
CA ALA A 288 1.62 -18.82 15.05
C ALA A 288 0.27 -18.73 14.31
N ASN A 289 -0.21 -17.52 14.03
CA ASN A 289 -1.41 -17.28 13.22
C ASN A 289 -1.19 -17.76 11.78
N PHE A 290 -0.04 -17.45 11.19
CA PHE A 290 0.35 -17.97 9.87
C PHE A 290 0.33 -19.51 9.83
N ALA A 291 0.93 -20.17 10.83
CA ALA A 291 0.94 -21.63 10.93
C ALA A 291 -0.47 -22.23 10.97
N THR A 292 -1.36 -21.58 11.75
CA THR A 292 -2.74 -21.99 11.91
C THR A 292 -3.51 -21.85 10.59
N LEU A 293 -3.43 -20.68 9.93
CA LEU A 293 -4.08 -20.40 8.65
C LEU A 293 -3.69 -21.40 7.55
N VAL A 294 -2.39 -21.65 7.39
CA VAL A 294 -1.85 -22.58 6.39
C VAL A 294 -2.36 -24.00 6.63
N SER A 295 -2.50 -24.41 7.90
CA SER A 295 -2.99 -25.75 8.27
C SER A 295 -4.50 -25.92 8.14
N THR A 296 -5.29 -24.87 8.38
CA THR A 296 -6.75 -24.91 8.38
C THR A 296 -7.29 -24.77 6.96
N TYR A 297 -6.85 -23.76 6.21
CA TYR A 297 -7.38 -23.42 4.88
C TYR A 297 -6.63 -24.04 3.71
N SER A 298 -6.45 -25.36 3.75
CA SER A 298 -5.76 -26.11 2.69
C SER A 298 -6.68 -26.52 1.52
N LYS A 299 -8.00 -26.50 1.71
CA LYS A 299 -9.01 -26.84 0.69
C LYS A 299 -9.95 -25.65 0.51
N GLY A 300 -9.58 -24.70 -0.34
CA GLY A 300 -10.53 -23.69 -0.78
C GLY A 300 -11.40 -24.25 -1.90
N LYS A 301 -12.63 -24.68 -1.60
CA LYS A 301 -13.70 -24.60 -2.61
C LYS A 301 -14.09 -23.14 -2.88
N HIS A 302 -13.72 -22.19 -1.99
CA HIS A 302 -14.14 -20.79 -2.07
C HIS A 302 -13.07 -19.75 -1.61
N THR A 303 -11.80 -20.14 -1.47
CA THR A 303 -10.71 -19.19 -1.09
C THR A 303 -9.38 -19.64 -1.70
N THR A 304 -8.79 -18.87 -2.62
CA THR A 304 -7.37 -19.02 -2.97
C THR A 304 -6.50 -18.52 -1.83
N SER A 305 -6.16 -19.41 -0.91
CA SER A 305 -4.99 -19.23 -0.07
C SER A 305 -3.77 -19.47 -0.95
N CYS A 306 -3.01 -18.42 -1.24
CA CYS A 306 -1.79 -18.49 -2.04
C CYS A 306 -0.63 -17.94 -1.22
N LEU A 307 0.43 -18.73 -1.08
CA LEU A 307 1.65 -18.30 -0.40
C LEU A 307 2.59 -17.70 -1.44
N CYS A 308 2.83 -16.39 -1.31
CA CYS A 308 3.75 -15.66 -2.17
C CYS A 308 5.03 -15.36 -1.40
N TRP A 309 6.15 -15.91 -1.86
CA TRP A 309 7.48 -15.61 -1.35
C TRP A 309 8.14 -14.63 -2.31
N ALA A 310 8.53 -13.46 -1.81
CA ALA A 310 9.22 -12.46 -2.60
C ALA A 310 10.54 -12.06 -1.93
N PRO A 311 11.64 -11.89 -2.68
CA PRO A 311 12.87 -11.34 -2.14
C PRO A 311 12.65 -9.86 -1.75
N CYS A 312 13.30 -9.45 -0.67
CA CYS A 312 13.15 -8.12 -0.05
C CYS A 312 13.52 -6.93 -0.98
N GLN A 313 14.06 -7.19 -2.17
CA GLN A 313 14.55 -6.18 -3.12
C GLN A 313 13.49 -5.64 -4.10
N LEU A 314 12.26 -6.18 -4.12
CA LEU A 314 11.26 -5.86 -5.16
C LEU A 314 10.19 -4.83 -4.75
N GLN A 315 10.30 -4.18 -3.58
CA GLN A 315 9.36 -3.15 -3.11
C GLN A 315 9.94 -1.73 -2.97
N SER A 316 11.21 -1.49 -3.33
CA SER A 316 11.76 -0.13 -3.37
C SER A 316 11.41 0.57 -4.69
N GLY A 317 10.21 1.14 -4.74
CA GLY A 317 9.91 2.30 -5.61
C GLY A 317 10.47 3.61 -5.04
N SER A 318 11.13 3.57 -3.88
CA SER A 318 11.88 4.69 -3.31
C SER A 318 13.35 4.60 -3.72
N GLN A 319 13.82 5.63 -4.43
CA GLN A 319 15.22 6.00 -4.42
C GLN A 319 15.63 6.22 -2.95
N GLN A 320 16.32 5.26 -2.35
CA GLN A 320 17.17 5.55 -1.21
C GLN A 320 18.57 5.80 -1.74
N SER A 321 19.04 7.01 -1.46
CA SER A 321 20.41 7.47 -1.61
C SER A 321 21.40 6.48 -1.00
N PRO A 322 22.54 6.20 -1.66
CA PRO A 322 23.60 5.40 -1.09
C PRO A 322 24.45 6.27 -0.16
N GLU A 323 24.34 6.08 1.15
CA GLU A 323 25.45 6.36 2.05
C GLU A 323 26.25 5.08 2.26
N ASP A 324 27.51 5.17 1.86
CA ASP A 324 28.67 4.34 2.16
C ASP A 324 28.61 2.83 1.88
N CYS A 325 29.18 2.46 0.72
CA CYS A 325 30.05 1.29 0.61
C CYS A 325 31.05 1.48 -0.55
N VAL A 326 32.27 1.86 -0.17
CA VAL A 326 33.50 1.55 -0.91
C VAL A 326 33.61 0.03 -1.04
N GLY A 327 33.84 -0.46 -2.26
CA GLY A 327 33.91 -1.89 -2.53
C GLY A 327 34.13 -2.21 -4.00
N SER A 328 35.22 -1.71 -4.57
CA SER A 328 35.73 -2.12 -5.87
C SER A 328 36.27 -3.56 -5.79
N VAL A 329 35.64 -4.47 -6.53
CA VAL A 329 36.20 -5.80 -6.83
C VAL A 329 36.77 -5.75 -8.24
N GLY A 330 38.11 -5.81 -8.33
CA GLY A 330 38.82 -6.04 -9.58
C GLY A 330 38.99 -7.53 -9.83
N VAL A 331 38.92 -7.91 -11.10
CA VAL A 331 39.63 -9.07 -11.68
C VAL A 331 39.93 -8.72 -13.15
N GLY A 332 41.20 -8.81 -13.56
CA GLY A 332 41.60 -8.77 -14.97
C GLY A 332 42.82 -7.91 -15.24
N GLU A 333 44.00 -8.45 -14.92
CA GLU A 333 45.31 -7.89 -15.26
C GLU A 333 45.50 -7.71 -16.78
N GLY A 334 46.04 -6.56 -17.16
CA GLY A 334 46.59 -6.27 -18.48
C GLY A 334 47.73 -5.27 -18.31
N LEU A 335 48.95 -5.81 -18.36
CA LEU A 335 50.27 -5.17 -18.28
C LEU A 335 50.35 -3.63 -18.22
N LYS A 336 50.81 -3.11 -17.06
CA LYS A 336 51.49 -1.81 -16.96
C LYS A 336 52.88 -1.90 -17.60
N GLY A 337 53.01 -1.37 -18.81
CA GLY A 337 54.29 -0.96 -19.41
C GLY A 337 54.68 0.43 -18.90
N ARG A 338 55.98 0.60 -18.65
CA ARG A 338 56.64 1.72 -17.96
C ARG A 338 56.45 3.07 -18.65
N GLY A 339 56.48 4.12 -17.83
CA GLY A 339 56.56 5.50 -18.30
C GLY A 339 57.88 5.79 -19.03
N THR A 340 57.76 6.59 -20.07
CA THR A 340 58.78 7.53 -20.54
C THR A 340 58.03 8.74 -21.09
N ASP A 341 58.24 9.87 -20.42
CA ASP A 341 57.99 11.19 -21.01
C ASP A 341 58.79 11.31 -22.31
N SER A 342 58.09 11.29 -23.44
CA SER A 342 58.58 11.84 -24.69
C SER A 342 57.40 12.38 -25.49
N ALA A 343 57.39 13.70 -25.67
CA ALA A 343 56.45 14.36 -26.56
C ALA A 343 56.73 13.94 -28.02
N ALA A 344 55.82 13.14 -28.63
CA ALA A 344 55.55 12.99 -30.08
C ALA A 344 54.56 11.84 -30.35
N PRO A 345 53.86 11.78 -31.50
CA PRO A 345 52.98 12.75 -32.14
C PRO A 345 51.50 12.27 -32.11
N ALA A 346 50.57 13.14 -32.50
CA ALA A 346 49.15 12.82 -32.64
C ALA A 346 48.85 11.58 -33.51
N ALA A 347 47.86 10.76 -33.11
CA ALA A 347 47.38 9.62 -33.89
C ALA A 347 46.64 10.11 -35.16
N ARG A 348 47.41 10.38 -36.22
CA ARG A 348 46.92 10.57 -37.59
C ARG A 348 46.79 9.21 -38.24
N LEU A 349 45.56 8.78 -38.45
CA LEU A 349 45.25 7.46 -39.00
C LEU A 349 44.92 7.61 -40.49
N ASN A 350 45.57 6.82 -41.34
CA ASN A 350 45.17 6.71 -42.73
C ASN A 350 44.18 5.55 -42.86
N VAL A 351 42.90 5.88 -42.99
CA VAL A 351 41.83 4.91 -43.23
C VAL A 351 41.54 4.92 -44.73
N ASP A 352 42.19 4.02 -45.47
CA ASP A 352 41.95 3.79 -46.91
C ASP A 352 42.03 5.07 -47.77
N GLY A 353 43.08 5.87 -47.56
CA GLY A 353 43.32 7.12 -48.27
C GLY A 353 42.73 8.37 -47.61
N LEU A 354 41.96 8.21 -46.52
CA LEU A 354 41.41 9.31 -45.73
C LEU A 354 42.21 9.54 -44.45
N LEU A 355 42.67 10.79 -44.24
CA LEU A 355 43.38 11.18 -43.03
C LEU A 355 42.38 11.48 -41.90
N VAL A 356 42.33 10.61 -40.89
CA VAL A 356 41.44 10.71 -39.72
C VAL A 356 42.27 11.11 -38.50
N TYR A 357 41.80 12.11 -37.76
CA TYR A 357 42.38 12.49 -36.48
C TYR A 357 41.61 11.80 -35.34
N PHE A 358 42.33 11.07 -34.51
CA PHE A 358 41.75 10.38 -33.36
C PHE A 358 42.24 11.02 -32.05
N PRO A 359 41.33 11.39 -31.12
CA PRO A 359 41.66 12.24 -29.97
C PRO A 359 42.29 11.48 -28.78
N TYR A 360 42.52 10.18 -28.93
CA TYR A 360 43.11 9.30 -27.90
C TYR A 360 44.43 8.72 -28.38
N ASP A 361 45.35 8.46 -27.44
CA ASP A 361 46.72 8.01 -27.73
C ASP A 361 46.80 6.58 -28.28
N TYR A 362 45.76 5.77 -28.08
CA TYR A 362 45.67 4.38 -28.53
C TYR A 362 44.34 4.12 -29.25
N ILE A 363 44.39 3.29 -30.30
CA ILE A 363 43.20 2.82 -31.03
C ILE A 363 43.12 1.29 -30.95
N TYR A 364 41.91 0.77 -30.72
CA TYR A 364 41.66 -0.67 -30.75
C TYR A 364 41.59 -1.19 -32.20
N PRO A 365 42.08 -2.40 -32.51
CA PRO A 365 41.97 -2.99 -33.85
C PRO A 365 40.52 -3.03 -34.38
N GLU A 366 39.55 -3.28 -33.50
CA GLU A 366 38.13 -3.31 -33.82
C GLU A 366 37.61 -1.91 -34.21
N GLN A 367 38.12 -0.85 -33.59
CA GLN A 367 37.77 0.54 -33.95
C GLN A 367 38.29 0.90 -35.34
N PHE A 368 39.51 0.48 -35.68
CA PHE A 368 40.08 0.72 -37.01
C PHE A 368 39.34 -0.07 -38.09
N SER A 369 39.06 -1.36 -37.84
CA SER A 369 38.24 -2.18 -38.76
C SER A 369 36.84 -1.59 -38.95
N TYR A 370 36.23 -1.07 -37.88
CA TYR A 370 34.93 -0.40 -37.94
C TYR A 370 34.97 0.87 -38.81
N MET A 371 36.02 1.69 -38.67
CA MET A 371 36.20 2.87 -39.51
C MET A 371 36.39 2.50 -40.98
N LEU A 372 37.12 1.42 -41.27
CA LEU A 372 37.35 0.95 -42.64
C LEU A 372 36.04 0.54 -43.32
N GLU A 373 35.20 -0.26 -42.66
CA GLU A 373 33.91 -0.71 -43.20
C GLU A 373 32.90 0.44 -43.31
N LEU A 374 32.91 1.36 -42.34
CA LEU A 374 32.09 2.57 -42.42
C LEU A 374 32.51 3.44 -43.61
N LYS A 375 33.80 3.64 -43.86
CA LYS A 375 34.29 4.38 -45.03
C LYS A 375 33.90 3.71 -46.35
N ARG A 376 34.08 2.40 -46.47
CA ARG A 376 33.65 1.63 -47.65
C ARG A 376 32.16 1.80 -47.93
N THR A 377 31.35 1.81 -46.86
CA THR A 377 29.90 2.03 -46.96
C THR A 377 29.57 3.44 -47.46
N LEU A 378 30.29 4.46 -46.98
CA LEU A 378 30.15 5.85 -47.43
C LEU A 378 30.57 6.00 -48.90
N ASP A 379 31.72 5.45 -49.28
CA ASP A 379 32.24 5.49 -50.66
C ASP A 379 31.31 4.76 -51.64
N ALA A 380 30.69 3.65 -51.21
CA ALA A 380 29.69 2.92 -52.00
C ALA A 380 28.31 3.60 -52.04
N LYS A 381 28.11 4.72 -51.32
CA LYS A 381 26.83 5.43 -51.15
C LYS A 381 25.68 4.51 -50.73
N GLY A 382 26.01 3.46 -49.96
CA GLY A 382 25.08 2.42 -49.51
C GLY A 382 24.54 2.64 -48.10
N HIS A 383 23.59 1.82 -47.68
CA HIS A 383 23.10 1.77 -46.30
C HIS A 383 23.86 0.67 -45.53
N GLY A 384 24.41 1.02 -44.36
CA GLY A 384 25.12 0.08 -43.48
C GLY A 384 24.47 -0.03 -42.10
N VAL A 385 24.41 -1.24 -41.57
CA VAL A 385 24.09 -1.50 -40.16
C VAL A 385 25.37 -1.91 -39.47
N LEU A 386 25.77 -1.15 -38.46
CA LEU A 386 27.05 -1.35 -37.79
C LEU A 386 26.82 -1.70 -36.33
N GLU A 387 27.21 -2.91 -35.93
CA GLU A 387 27.15 -3.39 -34.56
C GLU A 387 28.56 -3.45 -33.95
N MET A 388 28.67 -3.05 -32.69
CA MET A 388 29.90 -3.14 -31.90
C MET A 388 29.47 -3.35 -30.43
N PRO A 389 30.28 -3.93 -29.54
CA PRO A 389 29.95 -4.06 -28.10
C PRO A 389 30.12 -2.74 -27.32
N SER A 390 29.42 -2.56 -26.20
CA SER A 390 29.56 -1.36 -25.35
C SER A 390 30.96 -1.26 -24.73
N GLY A 391 31.47 -0.03 -24.57
CA GLY A 391 32.78 0.22 -23.91
C GLY A 391 33.98 0.26 -24.86
N THR A 392 33.82 -0.11 -26.13
CA THR A 392 34.90 -0.12 -27.14
C THR A 392 35.04 1.19 -27.93
N GLY A 393 34.43 2.29 -27.48
CA GLY A 393 34.59 3.61 -28.10
C GLY A 393 33.87 3.82 -29.46
N LYS A 394 32.74 3.15 -29.70
CA LYS A 394 31.96 3.28 -30.95
C LYS A 394 31.71 4.73 -31.37
N THR A 395 31.29 5.56 -30.42
CA THR A 395 30.86 6.94 -30.68
C THR A 395 32.02 7.80 -31.17
N VAL A 396 33.20 7.71 -30.56
CA VAL A 396 34.36 8.48 -31.01
C VAL A 396 34.85 7.98 -32.37
N SER A 397 34.84 6.67 -32.61
CA SER A 397 35.27 6.11 -33.90
C SER A 397 34.37 6.54 -35.06
N LEU A 398 33.06 6.57 -34.82
CA LEU A 398 32.07 7.07 -35.77
C LEU A 398 32.26 8.58 -36.04
N LEU A 399 32.37 9.40 -34.99
CA LEU A 399 32.50 10.86 -35.13
C LEU A 399 33.81 11.25 -35.82
N ALA A 400 34.93 10.63 -35.45
CA ALA A 400 36.24 10.92 -36.03
C ALA A 400 36.29 10.65 -37.53
N LEU A 401 35.78 9.49 -37.98
CA LEU A 401 35.77 9.15 -39.40
C LEU A 401 34.84 10.07 -40.19
N ILE A 402 33.60 10.27 -39.72
CA ILE A 402 32.62 11.06 -40.45
C ILE A 402 33.09 12.50 -40.58
N MET A 403 33.65 13.09 -39.52
CA MET A 403 34.20 14.45 -39.61
C MET A 403 35.36 14.55 -40.61
N ALA A 404 36.27 13.58 -40.63
CA ALA A 404 37.33 13.52 -41.64
C ALA A 404 36.76 13.40 -43.06
N TYR A 405 35.74 12.55 -43.24
CA TYR A 405 35.06 12.32 -44.52
C TYR A 405 34.34 13.57 -45.02
N GLN A 406 33.60 14.27 -44.15
CA GLN A 406 32.93 15.53 -44.47
C GLN A 406 33.91 16.62 -44.89
N ARG A 407 35.14 16.60 -44.36
CA ARG A 407 36.18 17.55 -44.76
C ARG A 407 36.80 17.22 -46.11
N ALA A 408 37.06 15.94 -46.38
CA ALA A 408 37.62 15.50 -47.66
C ALA A 408 36.59 15.60 -48.81
N TYR A 409 35.32 15.35 -48.51
CA TYR A 409 34.22 15.30 -49.48
C TYR A 409 33.00 16.14 -49.01
N PRO A 410 33.12 17.48 -48.92
CA PRO A 410 32.07 18.35 -48.37
C PRO A 410 30.79 18.37 -49.20
N LEU A 411 30.85 17.98 -50.48
CA LEU A 411 29.69 17.89 -51.37
C LEU A 411 28.92 16.57 -51.24
N GLU A 412 29.53 15.52 -50.67
CA GLU A 412 28.91 14.20 -50.60
C GLU A 412 28.17 13.96 -49.28
N VAL A 413 28.75 14.40 -48.15
CA VAL A 413 28.14 14.25 -46.82
C VAL A 413 28.06 15.60 -46.12
N THR A 414 26.90 16.24 -46.19
CA THR A 414 26.70 17.58 -45.61
C THR A 414 26.28 17.57 -44.14
N LYS A 415 25.65 16.49 -43.65
CA LYS A 415 25.11 16.42 -42.29
C LYS A 415 25.17 15.01 -41.69
N LEU A 416 25.62 14.93 -40.45
CA LEU A 416 25.48 13.74 -39.60
C LEU A 416 24.24 13.89 -38.71
N ILE A 417 23.35 12.89 -38.74
CA ILE A 417 22.21 12.79 -37.83
C ILE A 417 22.46 11.63 -36.87
N TYR A 418 22.60 11.92 -35.57
CA TYR A 418 22.81 10.92 -34.52
C TYR A 418 21.55 10.78 -33.65
N CYS A 419 20.89 9.63 -33.70
CA CYS A 419 19.66 9.35 -32.95
C CYS A 419 19.95 8.47 -31.74
N SER A 420 19.50 8.88 -30.55
CA SER A 420 19.60 8.12 -29.31
C SER A 420 18.27 8.16 -28.53
N ARG A 421 18.06 7.19 -27.62
CA ARG A 421 16.81 7.01 -26.86
C ARG A 421 16.71 7.93 -25.64
N THR A 422 17.84 8.30 -25.01
CA THR A 422 17.83 9.00 -23.72
C THR A 422 18.64 10.30 -23.77
N VAL A 423 18.26 11.30 -22.96
CA VAL A 423 18.97 12.59 -22.88
C VAL A 423 20.44 12.43 -22.44
N PRO A 424 20.78 11.61 -21.43
CA PRO A 424 22.17 11.42 -21.02
C PRO A 424 23.07 10.79 -22.10
N GLU A 425 22.51 9.95 -22.99
CA GLU A 425 23.26 9.41 -24.13
C GLU A 425 23.55 10.48 -25.18
N ILE A 426 22.59 11.38 -25.45
CA ILE A 426 22.78 12.53 -26.36
C ILE A 426 23.89 13.44 -25.83
N GLU A 427 23.88 13.75 -24.53
CA GLU A 427 24.90 14.56 -23.88
C GLU A 427 26.30 13.95 -23.99
N LYS A 428 26.44 12.63 -23.80
CA LYS A 428 27.72 11.93 -23.97
C LYS A 428 28.29 12.08 -25.38
N VAL A 429 27.45 12.02 -26.41
CA VAL A 429 27.88 12.16 -27.81
C VAL A 429 28.37 13.57 -28.09
N ILE A 430 27.70 14.59 -27.55
CA ILE A 430 28.11 15.99 -27.68
C ILE A 430 29.43 16.25 -26.95
N GLU A 431 29.65 15.63 -25.80
CA GLU A 431 30.91 15.75 -25.07
C GLU A 431 32.08 15.10 -25.83
N GLU A 432 31.88 13.93 -26.43
CA GLU A 432 32.90 13.31 -27.29
C GLU A 432 33.18 14.16 -28.56
N LEU A 433 32.15 14.75 -29.16
CA LEU A 433 32.31 15.69 -30.28
C LEU A 433 33.13 16.92 -29.87
N ARG A 434 32.89 17.46 -28.66
CA ARG A 434 33.63 18.59 -28.11
C ARG A 434 35.11 18.25 -27.90
N LYS A 435 35.40 17.07 -27.35
CA LYS A 435 36.79 16.58 -27.19
C LYS A 435 37.50 16.46 -28.54
N LEU A 436 36.81 15.92 -29.54
CA LEU A 436 37.34 15.80 -30.90
C LEU A 436 37.65 17.17 -31.50
N LEU A 437 36.73 18.13 -31.45
CA LEU A 437 36.94 19.50 -31.96
C LEU A 437 38.11 20.22 -31.26
N ASN A 438 38.20 20.12 -29.93
CA ASN A 438 39.32 20.67 -29.16
C ASN A 438 40.66 20.03 -29.57
N PHE A 439 40.65 18.74 -29.91
CA PHE A 439 41.84 18.05 -30.40
C PHE A 439 42.25 18.55 -31.79
N TYR A 440 41.31 18.75 -32.70
CA TYR A 440 41.57 19.36 -34.01
C TYR A 440 42.14 20.78 -33.89
N GLU A 441 41.57 21.61 -33.02
CA GLU A 441 42.06 22.98 -32.77
C GLU A 441 43.51 22.98 -32.27
N LYS A 442 43.88 22.05 -31.39
CA LYS A 442 45.27 21.89 -30.93
C LYS A 442 46.24 21.42 -32.01
N GLN A 443 45.78 20.65 -33.00
CA GLN A 443 46.63 20.07 -34.04
C GLN A 443 46.85 20.99 -35.24
N GLU A 444 45.85 21.78 -35.60
CA GLU A 444 45.88 22.63 -36.80
C GLU A 444 45.96 24.13 -36.48
N GLY A 445 45.81 24.52 -35.22
CA GLY A 445 45.93 25.92 -34.77
C GLY A 445 44.75 26.81 -35.14
N GLU A 446 43.76 26.28 -35.86
CA GLU A 446 42.54 26.97 -36.28
C GLU A 446 41.28 26.29 -35.71
N LYS A 447 40.28 27.10 -35.35
CA LYS A 447 38.96 26.60 -34.97
C LYS A 447 38.18 26.18 -36.21
N LEU A 448 37.85 24.90 -36.30
CA LEU A 448 36.97 24.39 -37.35
C LEU A 448 35.57 25.02 -37.23
N PRO A 449 34.96 25.49 -38.33
CA PRO A 449 33.59 26.02 -38.35
C PRO A 449 32.56 24.88 -38.32
N PHE A 450 32.56 24.09 -37.23
CA PHE A 450 31.68 22.93 -37.07
C PHE A 450 30.58 23.22 -36.03
N LEU A 451 29.31 23.10 -36.42
CA LEU A 451 28.16 23.30 -35.54
C LEU A 451 27.58 21.94 -35.10
N GLY A 452 27.78 21.58 -33.83
CA GLY A 452 27.10 20.46 -33.18
C GLY A 452 25.88 20.93 -32.39
N LEU A 453 24.70 20.36 -32.65
CA LEU A 453 23.46 20.71 -31.96
C LEU A 453 22.85 19.47 -31.29
N ALA A 454 22.49 19.60 -30.01
CA ALA A 454 21.63 18.64 -29.33
C ALA A 454 20.17 19.06 -29.45
N LEU A 455 19.31 18.15 -29.90
CA LEU A 455 17.87 18.36 -29.92
C LEU A 455 17.22 17.58 -28.77
N SER A 456 16.33 18.24 -28.05
CA SER A 456 15.52 17.62 -26.99
C SER A 456 14.11 18.21 -27.01
N SER A 457 13.23 17.65 -26.17
CA SER A 457 11.87 18.16 -26.03
C SER A 457 11.86 19.59 -25.48
N ARG A 458 10.76 20.32 -25.73
CA ARG A 458 10.55 21.68 -25.19
C ARG A 458 10.73 21.75 -23.68
N LYS A 459 10.40 20.67 -22.95
CA LYS A 459 10.58 20.57 -21.49
C LYS A 459 12.03 20.76 -21.05
N ASN A 460 12.99 20.30 -21.86
CA ASN A 460 14.41 20.29 -21.50
C ASN A 460 15.18 21.49 -22.09
N LEU A 461 14.61 22.19 -23.08
CA LEU A 461 15.24 23.33 -23.76
C LEU A 461 14.54 24.69 -23.47
N CYS A 462 13.44 24.69 -22.72
CA CYS A 462 12.75 25.93 -22.36
C CYS A 462 13.55 26.70 -21.29
N ILE A 463 13.99 27.91 -21.64
CA ILE A 463 14.76 28.82 -20.78
C ILE A 463 13.87 29.74 -19.92
N HIS A 464 12.55 29.64 -20.05
CA HIS A 464 11.60 30.52 -19.36
C HIS A 464 11.46 30.09 -17.88
N PRO A 465 11.63 31.02 -16.91
CA PRO A 465 11.62 30.69 -15.47
C PRO A 465 10.23 30.41 -14.90
N GLU A 466 9.15 30.76 -15.60
CA GLU A 466 7.79 30.51 -15.09
C GLU A 466 7.46 29.00 -15.12
N GLY A 467 7.71 28.35 -13.99
CA GLY A 467 7.17 27.03 -13.71
C GLY A 467 5.64 27.10 -13.66
N ILE A 468 4.97 26.12 -14.28
CA ILE A 468 3.51 25.95 -14.25
C ILE A 468 2.98 25.99 -12.79
N LEU A 469 3.77 25.50 -11.84
CA LEU A 469 3.43 25.47 -10.43
C LEU A 469 3.29 26.88 -9.82
N GLU A 470 4.16 27.82 -10.18
CA GLU A 470 4.09 29.20 -9.69
C GLU A 470 2.83 29.90 -10.17
N ASN A 471 2.47 29.69 -11.45
CA ASN A 471 1.24 30.23 -12.03
C ASN A 471 -0.03 29.65 -11.37
N ILE A 472 0.01 28.39 -10.93
CA ILE A 472 -1.08 27.80 -10.15
C ILE A 472 -1.12 28.42 -8.74
N GLN A 473 0.04 28.55 -8.09
CA GLN A 473 0.17 29.13 -6.74
C GLN A 473 -0.25 30.61 -6.67
N ARG A 474 -0.05 31.37 -7.74
CA ARG A 474 -0.56 32.74 -7.89
C ARG A 474 -2.08 32.79 -7.82
N ASN A 475 -2.77 31.77 -8.34
CA ASN A 475 -4.23 31.71 -8.37
C ASN A 475 -4.85 31.05 -7.13
N LYS A 476 -4.28 29.94 -6.65
CA LYS A 476 -4.80 29.15 -5.51
C LYS A 476 -3.66 28.52 -4.72
N LEU A 477 -3.86 28.35 -3.41
CA LEU A 477 -2.92 27.63 -2.57
C LEU A 477 -2.93 26.13 -2.91
N LEU A 478 -1.75 25.52 -2.90
CA LEU A 478 -1.57 24.09 -3.19
C LEU A 478 -1.34 23.32 -1.89
N PHE A 479 -2.12 22.26 -1.69
CA PHE A 479 -1.95 21.28 -0.62
C PHE A 479 -1.79 19.90 -1.24
N ILE A 480 -0.81 19.13 -0.77
CA ILE A 480 -0.45 17.83 -1.32
C ILE A 480 -0.63 16.77 -0.24
N GLU A 481 -1.32 15.68 -0.57
CA GLU A 481 -1.43 14.50 0.29
C GLU A 481 -0.07 13.80 0.42
N THR A 482 0.33 13.50 1.65
CA THR A 482 1.51 12.67 1.94
C THR A 482 1.07 11.32 2.51
N GLN A 483 1.99 10.35 2.58
CA GLN A 483 1.66 9.04 3.17
C GLN A 483 1.49 9.12 4.70
N ASP A 484 2.00 10.19 5.33
CA ASP A 484 1.84 10.41 6.77
C ASP A 484 0.45 10.96 7.07
N GLY A 485 -0.24 10.32 8.02
CA GLY A 485 -1.58 10.71 8.44
C GLY A 485 -1.58 12.04 9.20
N ALA A 486 -0.52 12.35 9.94
CA ALA A 486 -0.43 13.60 10.70
C ALA A 486 -0.31 14.81 9.76
N GLU A 487 0.65 14.76 8.83
CA GLU A 487 0.82 15.81 7.81
C GLU A 487 -0.44 15.98 6.94
N THR A 488 -1.04 14.87 6.52
CA THR A 488 -2.27 14.92 5.71
C THR A 488 -3.43 15.58 6.44
N SER A 489 -3.55 15.34 7.76
CA SER A 489 -4.59 15.99 8.59
C SER A 489 -4.36 17.51 8.66
N VAL A 490 -3.11 17.94 8.84
CA VAL A 490 -2.74 19.37 8.84
C VAL A 490 -2.99 20.01 7.47
N ALA A 491 -2.62 19.32 6.39
CA ALA A 491 -2.85 19.80 5.03
C ALA A 491 -4.34 19.99 4.73
N LEU A 492 -5.19 19.08 5.21
CA LEU A 492 -6.64 19.18 5.06
C LEU A 492 -7.24 20.34 5.86
N GLU A 493 -6.82 20.51 7.11
CA GLU A 493 -7.29 21.61 7.95
C GLU A 493 -6.96 22.96 7.32
N LYS A 494 -5.72 23.12 6.82
CA LYS A 494 -5.29 24.34 6.11
C LYS A 494 -5.97 24.53 4.77
N TYR A 495 -6.33 23.45 4.08
CA TYR A 495 -7.14 23.51 2.88
C TYR A 495 -8.55 24.04 3.16
N GLN A 496 -9.21 23.58 4.24
CA GLN A 496 -10.53 24.07 4.64
C GLN A 496 -10.48 25.54 5.04
N GLU A 497 -9.51 25.92 5.89
CA GLU A 497 -9.28 27.30 6.30
C GLU A 497 -9.04 28.24 5.09
N ALA A 498 -8.26 27.78 4.10
CA ALA A 498 -8.00 28.56 2.88
C ALA A 498 -9.23 28.71 1.97
N CYS A 499 -10.16 27.74 1.99
CA CYS A 499 -11.43 27.82 1.26
C CYS A 499 -12.36 28.86 1.90
N GLU A 500 -12.44 28.90 3.23
CA GLU A 500 -13.29 29.83 3.98
C GLU A 500 -12.76 31.27 3.93
N ASN A 501 -11.44 31.45 3.92
CA ASN A 501 -10.79 32.76 3.86
C ASN A 501 -10.82 33.42 2.46
N GLY A 502 -11.43 32.77 1.45
CA GLY A 502 -11.67 33.36 0.13
C GLY A 502 -10.48 33.36 -0.85
N ARG A 503 -9.27 32.94 -0.42
CA ARG A 503 -8.11 32.78 -1.32
C ARG A 503 -8.28 31.61 -2.29
N GLY A 504 -8.98 30.56 -1.83
CA GLY A 504 -9.20 29.33 -2.57
C GLY A 504 -7.97 28.41 -2.57
N ALA A 505 -8.24 27.11 -2.61
CA ALA A 505 -7.22 26.09 -2.48
C ALA A 505 -7.42 24.95 -3.49
N ILE A 506 -6.34 24.22 -3.76
CA ILE A 506 -6.31 23.00 -4.57
C ILE A 506 -5.68 21.93 -3.71
N LEU A 507 -6.40 20.82 -3.53
CA LEU A 507 -5.91 19.63 -2.86
C LEU A 507 -5.54 18.58 -3.91
N LEU A 508 -4.27 18.22 -3.96
CA LEU A 508 -3.74 17.15 -4.80
C LEU A 508 -3.66 15.88 -3.97
N SER A 509 -4.60 14.97 -4.20
CA SER A 509 -4.71 13.69 -3.49
C SER A 509 -4.61 12.50 -4.43
N VAL A 510 -4.37 11.31 -3.87
CA VAL A 510 -4.34 10.06 -4.61
C VAL A 510 -5.73 9.41 -4.57
N ALA A 511 -6.23 8.92 -5.72
CA ALA A 511 -7.56 8.33 -5.86
C ALA A 511 -7.78 7.00 -5.08
N ARG A 512 -6.71 6.42 -4.51
CA ARG A 512 -6.73 5.26 -3.59
C ARG A 512 -6.04 5.59 -2.27
N GLY A 513 -5.91 6.88 -1.97
CA GLY A 513 -5.36 7.40 -0.73
C GLY A 513 -6.40 7.41 0.38
N LYS A 514 -5.98 7.81 1.58
CA LYS A 514 -6.91 7.87 2.74
C LYS A 514 -7.91 9.00 2.57
N VAL A 515 -7.50 10.09 1.92
CA VAL A 515 -8.34 11.27 1.72
C VAL A 515 -9.53 10.98 0.82
N SER A 516 -9.34 10.17 -0.22
CA SER A 516 -10.41 9.79 -1.16
C SER A 516 -11.36 8.72 -0.61
N GLU A 517 -11.10 8.14 0.56
CA GLU A 517 -11.97 7.16 1.22
C GLU A 517 -12.72 7.73 2.42
N GLY A 518 -12.04 8.52 3.26
CA GLY A 518 -12.57 8.91 4.58
C GLY A 518 -13.05 10.35 4.72
N ILE A 519 -12.79 11.23 3.73
CA ILE A 519 -13.08 12.66 3.87
C ILE A 519 -14.16 13.10 2.88
N ASP A 520 -15.09 13.89 3.38
CA ASP A 520 -16.21 14.42 2.61
C ASP A 520 -16.00 15.90 2.29
N PHE A 521 -16.07 16.24 0.99
CA PHE A 521 -15.98 17.62 0.52
C PHE A 521 -17.36 18.23 0.42
N VAL A 522 -17.84 18.81 1.51
CA VAL A 522 -19.19 19.36 1.60
C VAL A 522 -19.25 20.77 0.99
N HIS A 523 -20.28 21.07 0.21
CA HIS A 523 -20.57 22.42 -0.30
C HIS A 523 -19.40 23.04 -1.09
N HIS A 524 -18.88 24.16 -0.58
CA HIS A 524 -17.93 25.00 -1.29
C HIS A 524 -16.49 24.48 -1.24
N PHE A 525 -16.21 23.46 -0.43
CA PHE A 525 -14.89 22.82 -0.39
C PHE A 525 -14.56 22.17 -1.75
N GLY A 526 -15.51 21.45 -2.37
CA GLY A 526 -15.26 20.63 -3.56
C GLY A 526 -15.97 21.07 -4.85
N ARG A 527 -15.85 22.33 -5.29
CA ARG A 527 -16.59 22.81 -6.48
C ARG A 527 -16.19 22.18 -7.81
N ALA A 528 -14.95 21.70 -7.94
CA ALA A 528 -14.50 21.01 -9.13
C ALA A 528 -13.57 19.86 -8.75
N VAL A 529 -13.98 18.62 -9.06
CA VAL A 529 -13.17 17.41 -8.88
C VAL A 529 -12.65 16.98 -10.23
N ILE A 530 -11.32 16.93 -10.36
CA ILE A 530 -10.63 16.55 -11.60
C ILE A 530 -9.96 15.20 -11.39
N MET A 531 -10.45 14.18 -12.08
CA MET A 531 -9.85 12.85 -12.12
C MET A 531 -8.80 12.78 -13.21
N PHE A 532 -7.53 12.85 -12.81
CA PHE A 532 -6.41 12.66 -13.73
C PHE A 532 -6.16 11.17 -13.99
N GLY A 533 -6.48 10.74 -15.22
CA GLY A 533 -6.28 9.35 -15.61
C GLY A 533 -7.28 8.37 -14.99
N VAL A 534 -7.18 7.11 -15.41
CA VAL A 534 -7.95 5.99 -14.86
C VAL A 534 -7.17 5.33 -13.70
N PRO A 535 -7.73 5.22 -12.48
CA PRO A 535 -6.99 4.77 -11.29
C PRO A 535 -6.86 3.24 -11.26
N TYR A 536 -6.01 2.69 -12.13
CA TYR A 536 -5.70 1.26 -12.13
C TYR A 536 -4.80 0.85 -10.96
N VAL A 537 -5.06 -0.34 -10.40
CA VAL A 537 -4.11 -1.01 -9.50
C VAL A 537 -2.87 -1.41 -10.28
N TYR A 538 -1.73 -1.48 -9.60
CA TYR A 538 -0.49 -2.02 -10.16
C TYR A 538 -0.66 -3.45 -10.67
N THR A 539 -0.78 -3.60 -12.00
CA THR A 539 -1.10 -4.85 -12.70
C THR A 539 0.00 -5.91 -12.63
N GLN A 540 1.24 -5.50 -12.33
CA GLN A 540 2.36 -6.43 -12.17
C GLN A 540 2.42 -7.06 -10.77
N SER A 541 1.57 -6.63 -9.84
CA SER A 541 1.45 -7.26 -8.52
C SER A 541 1.02 -8.73 -8.66
N ARG A 542 1.77 -9.64 -8.03
CA ARG A 542 1.46 -11.07 -8.03
C ARG A 542 0.19 -11.39 -7.25
N ILE A 543 -0.11 -10.60 -6.20
CA ILE A 543 -1.34 -10.74 -5.42
C ILE A 543 -2.56 -10.50 -6.33
N LEU A 544 -2.49 -9.46 -7.16
CA LEU A 544 -3.55 -9.15 -8.11
C LEU A 544 -3.66 -10.24 -9.18
N LYS A 545 -2.54 -10.72 -9.74
CA LYS A 545 -2.57 -11.81 -10.73
C LYS A 545 -3.19 -13.09 -10.17
N ALA A 546 -2.80 -13.52 -8.97
CA ALA A 546 -3.38 -14.68 -8.31
C ALA A 546 -4.89 -14.50 -8.04
N ARG A 547 -5.31 -13.29 -7.66
CA ARG A 547 -6.73 -12.93 -7.50
C ARG A 547 -7.48 -12.99 -8.84
N LEU A 548 -6.88 -12.50 -9.92
CA LEU A 548 -7.47 -12.52 -11.26
C LEU A 548 -7.61 -13.94 -11.79
N GLU A 549 -6.58 -14.79 -11.63
CA GLU A 549 -6.63 -16.22 -11.96
C GLU A 549 -7.76 -16.93 -11.19
N TYR A 550 -7.90 -16.63 -9.90
CA TYR A 550 -8.98 -17.18 -9.09
C TYR A 550 -10.38 -16.76 -9.58
N LEU A 551 -10.57 -15.47 -9.85
CA LEU A 551 -11.85 -14.94 -10.35
C LEU A 551 -12.20 -15.51 -11.72
N ARG A 552 -11.20 -15.75 -12.57
CA ARG A 552 -11.38 -16.41 -13.86
C ARG A 552 -11.78 -17.87 -13.70
N ASP A 553 -11.06 -18.63 -12.86
CA ASP A 553 -11.24 -20.08 -12.79
C ASP A 553 -12.51 -20.48 -12.01
N GLN A 554 -12.89 -19.75 -10.95
CA GLN A 554 -14.07 -20.06 -10.14
C GLN A 554 -15.34 -19.33 -10.59
N PHE A 555 -15.23 -18.05 -10.95
CA PHE A 555 -16.38 -17.20 -11.24
C PHE A 555 -16.52 -16.83 -12.72
N GLN A 556 -15.61 -17.32 -13.58
CA GLN A 556 -15.60 -17.04 -15.03
C GLN A 556 -15.53 -15.54 -15.35
N ILE A 557 -14.98 -14.73 -14.45
CA ILE A 557 -14.82 -13.29 -14.64
C ILE A 557 -13.53 -13.03 -15.42
N ARG A 558 -13.63 -12.27 -16.52
CA ARG A 558 -12.45 -11.88 -17.31
C ARG A 558 -11.60 -10.87 -16.56
N GLU A 559 -10.29 -10.98 -16.73
CA GLU A 559 -9.32 -10.14 -16.01
C GLU A 559 -9.54 -8.63 -16.26
N ASN A 560 -9.76 -8.26 -17.53
CA ASN A 560 -9.98 -6.87 -17.91
C ASN A 560 -11.30 -6.30 -17.38
N ASP A 561 -12.31 -7.16 -17.18
CA ASP A 561 -13.60 -6.73 -16.65
C ASP A 561 -13.49 -6.31 -15.19
N PHE A 562 -12.78 -7.10 -14.39
CA PHE A 562 -12.47 -6.78 -12.99
C PHE A 562 -11.62 -5.51 -12.89
N LEU A 563 -10.52 -5.40 -13.65
CA LEU A 563 -9.64 -4.22 -13.61
C LEU A 563 -10.38 -2.94 -13.95
N THR A 564 -11.26 -2.99 -14.95
CA THR A 564 -12.03 -1.82 -15.36
C THR A 564 -13.12 -1.49 -14.34
N PHE A 565 -13.79 -2.51 -13.79
CA PHE A 565 -14.79 -2.32 -12.73
C PHE A 565 -14.17 -1.66 -11.49
N ASP A 566 -13.06 -2.20 -11.00
CA ASP A 566 -12.36 -1.67 -9.83
C ASP A 566 -11.87 -0.23 -10.05
N ALA A 567 -11.32 0.07 -11.23
CA ALA A 567 -10.88 1.43 -11.55
C ALA A 567 -12.06 2.43 -11.65
N MET A 568 -13.19 2.02 -12.25
CA MET A 568 -14.37 2.88 -12.35
C MET A 568 -15.05 3.08 -10.99
N ARG A 569 -15.06 2.05 -10.12
CA ARG A 569 -15.55 2.14 -8.74
C ARG A 569 -14.82 3.25 -7.98
N HIS A 570 -13.49 3.23 -7.97
CA HIS A 570 -12.68 4.23 -7.27
C HIS A 570 -12.79 5.62 -7.92
N ALA A 571 -12.85 5.69 -9.25
CA ALA A 571 -13.03 6.97 -9.94
C ALA A 571 -14.38 7.62 -9.60
N ALA A 572 -15.47 6.84 -9.66
CA ALA A 572 -16.81 7.30 -9.32
C ALA A 572 -16.91 7.68 -7.83
N GLN A 573 -16.26 6.95 -6.95
CA GLN A 573 -16.20 7.27 -5.52
C GLN A 573 -15.53 8.62 -5.28
N CYS A 574 -14.36 8.87 -5.87
CA CYS A 574 -13.65 10.14 -5.72
C CYS A 574 -14.50 11.31 -6.22
N VAL A 575 -15.13 11.13 -7.38
CA VAL A 575 -15.95 12.15 -8.04
C VAL A 575 -17.26 12.41 -7.30
N GLY A 576 -17.91 11.35 -6.83
CA GLY A 576 -19.19 11.42 -6.11
C GLY A 576 -19.13 12.21 -4.80
N ARG A 577 -17.94 12.42 -4.25
CA ARG A 577 -17.75 13.21 -3.02
C ARG A 577 -18.07 14.69 -3.18
N ALA A 578 -18.10 15.21 -4.41
CA ALA A 578 -18.32 16.63 -4.71
C ALA A 578 -19.76 17.10 -4.47
N ILE A 579 -20.74 16.18 -4.46
CA ILE A 579 -22.17 16.52 -4.34
C ILE A 579 -22.73 15.81 -3.10
N ARG A 580 -23.30 16.58 -2.17
CA ARG A 580 -23.93 16.04 -0.95
C ARG A 580 -25.41 16.33 -0.81
N GLY A 581 -25.89 17.41 -1.42
CA GLY A 581 -27.29 17.81 -1.35
C GLY A 581 -27.82 18.29 -2.69
N LYS A 582 -29.13 18.48 -2.78
CA LYS A 582 -29.80 18.98 -4.00
C LYS A 582 -29.50 20.45 -4.28
N THR A 583 -29.13 21.23 -3.27
CA THR A 583 -28.66 22.60 -3.40
C THR A 583 -27.17 22.70 -3.72
N ASP A 584 -26.47 21.57 -3.66
CA ASP A 584 -25.03 21.53 -3.90
C ASP A 584 -24.75 21.26 -5.38
N TYR A 585 -23.73 21.92 -5.91
CA TYR A 585 -23.30 21.75 -7.28
C TYR A 585 -21.78 21.65 -7.35
N GLY A 586 -21.32 20.73 -8.18
CA GLY A 586 -19.91 20.46 -8.39
C GLY A 586 -19.65 20.05 -9.83
N LEU A 587 -18.52 20.50 -10.37
CA LEU A 587 -18.03 20.08 -11.67
C LEU A 587 -17.23 18.78 -11.51
N MET A 588 -17.54 17.80 -12.33
CA MET A 588 -16.88 16.49 -12.35
C MET A 588 -16.15 16.34 -13.67
N VAL A 589 -14.81 16.40 -13.66
CA VAL A 589 -13.99 16.35 -14.88
C VAL A 589 -13.19 15.05 -14.93
N PHE A 590 -13.38 14.27 -15.98
CA PHE A 590 -12.60 13.07 -16.27
C PHE A 590 -11.51 13.37 -17.30
N ALA A 591 -10.28 13.59 -16.84
CA ALA A 591 -9.16 14.01 -17.69
C ALA A 591 -8.40 12.80 -18.27
N ASP A 592 -9.09 11.99 -19.09
CA ASP A 592 -8.48 10.91 -19.89
C ASP A 592 -9.42 10.44 -21.01
N LYS A 593 -8.88 10.27 -22.23
CA LYS A 593 -9.63 9.73 -23.38
C LYS A 593 -10.21 8.34 -23.12
N ARG A 594 -9.62 7.54 -22.22
CA ARG A 594 -10.09 6.19 -21.89
C ARG A 594 -11.49 6.17 -21.30
N PHE A 595 -11.92 7.21 -20.59
CA PHE A 595 -13.28 7.30 -20.03
C PHE A 595 -14.37 7.40 -21.12
N ALA A 596 -14.05 7.89 -22.31
CA ALA A 596 -14.99 7.99 -23.42
C ALA A 596 -15.34 6.62 -24.05
N ARG A 597 -14.56 5.57 -23.76
CA ARG A 597 -14.83 4.22 -24.29
C ARG A 597 -16.03 3.59 -23.59
N ALA A 598 -16.89 2.93 -24.36
CA ALA A 598 -18.12 2.30 -23.87
C ALA A 598 -17.89 1.28 -22.73
N ASP A 599 -16.77 0.55 -22.75
CA ASP A 599 -16.41 -0.42 -21.70
C ASP A 599 -16.22 0.20 -20.31
N LYS A 600 -15.85 1.48 -20.26
CA LYS A 600 -15.60 2.24 -19.03
C LYS A 600 -16.77 3.13 -18.69
N ARG A 601 -17.27 3.90 -19.67
CA ARG A 601 -18.45 4.76 -19.52
C ARG A 601 -19.65 3.98 -19.00
N GLY A 602 -19.91 2.79 -19.54
CA GLY A 602 -21.02 1.93 -19.10
C GLY A 602 -20.88 1.38 -17.67
N LYS A 603 -19.69 1.45 -17.06
CA LYS A 603 -19.44 1.01 -15.68
C LYS A 603 -19.51 2.16 -14.66
N LEU A 604 -19.68 3.41 -15.09
CA LEU A 604 -19.97 4.51 -14.17
C LEU A 604 -21.39 4.38 -13.62
N PRO A 605 -21.74 4.97 -12.47
CA PRO A 605 -23.11 4.99 -11.98
C PRO A 605 -24.08 5.66 -12.96
N ARG A 606 -25.32 5.15 -13.07
CA ARG A 606 -26.35 5.68 -13.99
C ARG A 606 -26.58 7.19 -13.83
N TRP A 607 -26.63 7.67 -12.58
CA TRP A 607 -26.83 9.10 -12.28
C TRP A 607 -25.72 10.01 -12.84
N ILE A 608 -24.49 9.50 -13.06
CA ILE A 608 -23.43 10.25 -13.78
C ILE A 608 -23.64 10.12 -15.29
N GLN A 609 -23.97 8.91 -15.76
CA GLN A 609 -24.12 8.63 -17.19
C GLN A 609 -25.26 9.43 -17.83
N GLU A 610 -26.38 9.61 -17.12
CA GLU A 610 -27.56 10.37 -17.59
C GLU A 610 -27.23 11.83 -17.90
N HIS A 611 -26.31 12.43 -17.14
CA HIS A 611 -25.88 13.81 -17.34
C HIS A 611 -24.64 13.94 -18.22
N LEU A 612 -24.02 12.83 -18.62
CA LEU A 612 -22.90 12.80 -19.55
C LEU A 612 -23.41 12.76 -20.99
N THR A 613 -23.78 13.92 -21.53
CA THR A 613 -24.22 14.08 -22.91
C THR A 613 -23.08 13.85 -23.91
N ASP A 614 -23.39 13.39 -25.13
CA ASP A 614 -22.37 13.13 -26.15
C ASP A 614 -21.63 14.39 -26.62
N ALA A 615 -22.25 15.58 -26.48
CA ALA A 615 -21.57 16.86 -26.71
C ALA A 615 -20.42 17.13 -25.73
N ASN A 616 -20.48 16.54 -24.52
CA ASN A 616 -19.47 16.70 -23.47
C ASN A 616 -18.42 15.58 -23.51
N LEU A 617 -18.45 14.70 -24.53
CA LEU A 617 -17.46 13.64 -24.71
C LEU A 617 -16.26 14.16 -25.52
N ASN A 618 -15.05 13.79 -25.10
CA ASN A 618 -13.79 14.13 -25.80
C ASN A 618 -13.57 15.63 -26.02
N LEU A 619 -14.03 16.47 -25.10
CA LEU A 619 -13.77 17.91 -25.13
C LEU A 619 -12.27 18.21 -25.10
N THR A 620 -11.87 19.26 -25.81
CA THR A 620 -10.57 19.90 -25.61
C THR A 620 -10.54 20.66 -24.27
N VAL A 621 -9.34 21.03 -23.80
CA VAL A 621 -9.18 21.76 -22.53
C VAL A 621 -9.94 23.10 -22.56
N ASP A 622 -9.86 23.83 -23.67
CA ASP A 622 -10.49 25.15 -23.80
C ASP A 622 -12.02 25.05 -23.87
N GLU A 623 -12.56 24.08 -24.61
CA GLU A 623 -14.00 23.79 -24.65
C GLU A 623 -14.50 23.39 -23.26
N GLY A 624 -13.77 22.51 -22.55
CA GLY A 624 -14.10 22.11 -21.19
C GLY A 624 -14.14 23.30 -20.22
N VAL A 625 -13.23 24.25 -20.36
CA VAL A 625 -13.22 25.49 -19.56
C VAL A 625 -14.42 26.39 -19.90
N GLN A 626 -14.82 26.48 -21.17
CA GLN A 626 -16.00 27.25 -21.57
C GLN A 626 -17.29 26.65 -21.01
N VAL A 627 -17.45 25.32 -21.09
CA VAL A 627 -18.58 24.59 -20.49
C VAL A 627 -18.60 24.79 -18.98
N ALA A 628 -17.45 24.67 -18.31
CA ALA A 628 -17.33 24.91 -16.86
C ALA A 628 -17.73 26.33 -16.46
N LYS A 629 -17.28 27.34 -17.22
CA LYS A 629 -17.65 28.76 -16.98
C LYS A 629 -19.15 28.98 -17.15
N TYR A 630 -19.75 28.40 -18.19
CA TYR A 630 -21.18 28.49 -18.42
C TYR A 630 -21.96 27.83 -17.27
N PHE A 631 -21.60 26.59 -16.91
CA PHE A 631 -22.23 25.83 -15.84
C PHE A 631 -22.20 26.58 -14.50
N LEU A 632 -21.01 27.04 -14.07
CA LEU A 632 -20.85 27.73 -12.79
C LEU A 632 -21.63 29.05 -12.73
N ARG A 633 -21.75 29.78 -13.85
CA ARG A 633 -22.55 31.03 -13.91
C ARG A 633 -24.04 30.78 -13.80
N GLN A 634 -24.55 29.72 -14.41
CA GLN A 634 -25.95 29.34 -14.32
C GLN A 634 -26.30 28.82 -12.91
N MET A 635 -25.47 27.93 -12.37
CA MET A 635 -25.72 27.31 -11.05
C MET A 635 -25.49 28.25 -9.87
N ALA A 636 -24.77 29.37 -10.05
CA ALA A 636 -24.57 30.37 -9.00
C ALA A 636 -25.78 31.31 -8.80
N GLN A 637 -26.83 31.18 -9.62
CA GLN A 637 -28.08 31.93 -9.43
C GLN A 637 -28.79 31.46 -8.15
N PRO A 638 -29.58 32.34 -7.49
CA PRO A 638 -30.32 31.95 -6.29
C PRO A 638 -31.32 30.85 -6.64
N PHE A 639 -31.17 29.69 -6.01
CA PHE A 639 -32.07 28.54 -6.18
C PHE A 639 -32.87 28.37 -4.89
N HIS A 640 -34.16 28.73 -4.93
CA HIS A 640 -34.99 28.73 -3.74
C HIS A 640 -35.60 27.35 -3.47
N ARG A 641 -36.05 27.12 -2.24
CA ARG A 641 -36.71 25.86 -1.86
C ARG A 641 -38.02 25.65 -2.64
N GLU A 642 -38.70 26.73 -3.01
CA GLU A 642 -39.96 26.70 -3.76
C GLU A 642 -39.79 26.05 -5.13
N ASP A 643 -38.67 26.29 -5.80
CA ASP A 643 -38.33 25.68 -7.11
C ASP A 643 -38.14 24.15 -7.03
N GLN A 644 -37.93 23.62 -5.82
CA GLN A 644 -37.70 22.20 -5.58
C GLN A 644 -38.99 21.43 -5.27
N LEU A 645 -40.02 22.11 -4.76
CA LEU A 645 -41.27 21.50 -4.31
C LEU A 645 -42.01 20.87 -5.49
N GLY A 646 -42.36 19.59 -5.37
CA GLY A 646 -43.04 18.80 -6.42
C GLY A 646 -42.11 18.18 -7.48
N LEU A 647 -40.80 18.46 -7.44
CA LEU A 647 -39.81 17.84 -8.32
C LEU A 647 -38.79 17.02 -7.54
N SER A 648 -37.96 17.68 -6.73
CA SER A 648 -36.87 17.07 -5.97
C SER A 648 -37.12 17.03 -4.46
N LEU A 649 -38.11 17.80 -3.98
CA LEU A 649 -38.54 17.87 -2.59
C LEU A 649 -40.05 17.69 -2.53
N LEU A 650 -40.53 16.88 -1.60
CA LEU A 650 -41.96 16.57 -1.44
C LEU A 650 -42.45 17.10 -0.10
N SER A 651 -43.63 17.70 -0.09
CA SER A 651 -44.36 18.05 1.13
C SER A 651 -45.19 16.88 1.65
N LEU A 652 -45.67 16.96 2.90
CA LEU A 652 -46.51 15.92 3.50
C LEU A 652 -47.79 15.70 2.69
N GLU A 653 -48.46 16.77 2.26
CA GLU A 653 -49.68 16.69 1.44
C GLU A 653 -49.43 16.05 0.06
N GLN A 654 -48.27 16.33 -0.55
CA GLN A 654 -47.89 15.72 -1.82
C GLN A 654 -47.60 14.23 -1.70
N LEU A 655 -47.08 13.76 -0.55
CA LEU A 655 -46.84 12.33 -0.32
C LEU A 655 -48.13 11.51 -0.22
N GLU A 656 -49.23 12.12 0.22
CA GLU A 656 -50.55 11.47 0.27
C GLU A 656 -51.23 11.40 -1.11
N SER A 657 -50.74 12.16 -2.10
CA SER A 657 -51.30 12.15 -3.45
C SER A 657 -50.93 10.87 -4.22
N GLU A 658 -51.94 10.19 -4.78
CA GLU A 658 -51.73 8.99 -5.60
C GLU A 658 -50.84 9.25 -6.83
N GLU A 659 -50.88 10.46 -7.39
CA GLU A 659 -50.05 10.85 -8.53
C GLU A 659 -48.56 10.84 -8.17
N THR A 660 -48.20 11.34 -6.99
CA THR A 660 -46.82 11.34 -6.51
C THR A 660 -46.35 9.92 -6.22
N LEU A 661 -47.20 9.07 -5.64
CA LEU A 661 -46.88 7.66 -5.41
C LEU A 661 -46.62 6.91 -6.73
N ARG A 662 -47.47 7.10 -7.76
CA ARG A 662 -47.24 6.53 -9.10
C ARG A 662 -45.94 7.02 -9.72
N ARG A 663 -45.60 8.30 -9.55
CA ARG A 663 -44.34 8.87 -10.03
C ARG A 663 -43.13 8.27 -9.31
N ILE A 664 -43.21 8.06 -7.99
CA ILE A 664 -42.16 7.41 -7.20
C ILE A 664 -41.98 5.95 -7.67
N GLU A 665 -43.07 5.22 -7.93
CA GLU A 665 -43.02 3.85 -8.46
C GLU A 665 -42.34 3.80 -9.83
N GLN A 666 -42.64 4.74 -10.73
CA GLN A 666 -41.98 4.84 -12.04
C GLN A 666 -40.48 5.10 -11.92
N ILE A 667 -40.07 5.98 -11.00
CA ILE A 667 -38.65 6.25 -10.75
C ILE A 667 -37.96 5.01 -10.17
N ALA A 668 -38.61 4.30 -9.25
CA ALA A 668 -38.07 3.08 -8.65
C ALA A 668 -37.90 1.94 -9.68
N GLN A 669 -38.81 1.80 -10.64
CA GLN A 669 -38.72 0.79 -11.72
C GLN A 669 -37.61 1.08 -12.74
N GLN A 670 -37.14 2.34 -12.82
CA GLN A 670 -36.05 2.74 -13.72
C GLN A 670 -34.65 2.54 -13.11
N LEU A 671 -34.55 2.33 -11.79
CA LEU A 671 -33.32 2.01 -11.07
C LEU A 671 -33.00 0.52 -11.20
#